data_AF-A0ABC8EMY5-F1
#
_entry.id   AF-A0ABC8EMY5-F1
#
_cell.length_a   1.000
_cell.length_b   1.000
_cell.length_c   1.000
_cell.angle_alpha   90.00
_cell.angle_beta   90.00
_cell.angle_gamma   90.00
#
_symmetry.space_group_name_H-M   'P 1'
#
loop_
_entity.id
_entity.type
_entity.pdbx_description
1 polymer ?
#
loop_
_entity_poly.entity_id
_entity_poly.type
_entity_poly.pdbx_seq_one_letter_code
_entity_poly.pdbx_strand_id
1 'polypeptide(L)'
;MRKRLLVIGLITTFIVGLSAIGCYSLMRRHLLLFPDGRGIEAKEAWEVLGVTFYKSGEKILVVNTKDLSAHVPPFSFAKGDIRRRLSYYAALARQSTGDAGGDLFSLVSKRIAGIPLLVILVLFMLVPAAGLFVRKRLRREATPKIRRKTTTKSKKTRTEPLTPRLIKQEDVVRFFLELYRMQVGAPADASGKIESLEKEHHGPGNLYQLSVEIRDKWKSRRMTISPIGDTSASRSQCFYVIYDTHMVVKIPPVPIRDYSDYIRRIQYEAGVVKALSPRKCLIPNLSVILSKVHRIGGAASRTPEQAETDYIDLLEGTPALQRGLQIEGTFVFFMDLSRDYFLGHVMAGIGKQDVRERLSEDAGMTADCDGFESRYGTDNVWICFDLQKLYTRFVKGIRQMQRSFGPEDAPGDAQLREWFHDRLCEPSAPIRWGSGSFRQAASELLGSILKDQPELVTTYRKLALEKARDVSFKRNQHVRNSLVSNLLDLLQWLGERRVAIRDLKPDNLFVSGDPSRYPLFLSSAQDFSVGLIDLETAIICPTSPETPYPQPQLGGTPTYATPSHFIPNKLLGEWFPDLGQIFFMQDWYALIGIVFTVVTGERLFQRTAELFGGIIYSLKQSKTQNKPVDQIYWSCNDRFWLMARDEFNKKTARNAPFLTTVIAEAPEPILEQLRSFLVEAISTQSSRVDDAVTNQSLIRNEEARRKFRGCSSRAVMQAIEKSHRGKSPQSERFIAFCQELAAMKLRQERLQHLNETFLSQLPRYPVKDLLEAMFERVATVMGGDMEPLPDTAVTTVPDTEGEPAMKMDKSTLEFTHSTESG
;
A
#
# COMPACT_ATOMS: atom_id res chain seq x y z
N MET A 1 12.90 56.80 9.73
CA MET A 1 11.78 55.87 9.98
C MET A 1 11.91 54.51 9.29
N ARG A 2 12.13 54.42 7.97
CA ARG A 2 12.18 53.14 7.22
C ARG A 2 13.20 52.11 7.74
N LYS A 3 14.42 52.53 8.12
CA LYS A 3 15.42 51.62 8.72
C LYS A 3 15.00 51.03 10.07
N ARG A 4 14.29 51.80 10.90
CA ARG A 4 13.77 51.32 12.20
C ARG A 4 12.61 50.34 12.03
N LEU A 5 11.72 50.57 11.07
CA LEU A 5 10.65 49.63 10.71
C LEU A 5 11.18 48.30 10.17
N LEU A 6 12.27 48.32 9.38
CA LEU A 6 12.88 47.12 8.83
C LEU A 6 13.59 46.29 9.91
N VAL A 7 14.26 46.95 10.86
CA VAL A 7 14.85 46.27 12.04
C VAL A 7 13.77 45.67 12.94
N ILE A 8 12.67 46.39 13.19
CA ILE A 8 11.54 45.85 13.96
C ILE A 8 10.91 44.64 13.22
N GLY A 9 10.77 44.70 11.89
CA GLY A 9 10.29 43.58 11.09
C GLY A 9 11.17 42.34 11.17
N LEU A 10 12.50 42.51 11.11
CA LEU A 10 13.47 41.43 11.27
C LEU A 10 13.42 40.81 12.67
N ILE A 11 13.40 41.64 13.72
CA ILE A 11 13.30 41.18 15.11
C ILE A 11 11.99 40.41 15.32
N THR A 12 10.87 40.92 14.78
CA THR A 12 9.57 40.24 14.90
C THR A 12 9.58 38.90 14.19
N THR A 13 10.15 38.83 12.99
CA THR A 13 10.26 37.58 12.21
C THR A 13 11.14 36.56 12.93
N PHE A 14 12.25 37.01 13.51
CA PHE A 14 13.17 36.17 14.28
C PHE A 14 12.50 35.62 15.55
N ILE A 15 11.76 36.45 16.28
CA ILE A 15 11.01 36.02 17.47
C ILE A 15 9.92 35.01 17.09
N VAL A 16 9.18 35.25 15.99
CA VAL A 16 8.16 34.30 15.50
C VAL A 16 8.79 32.97 15.08
N GLY A 17 9.94 33.00 14.40
CA GLY A 17 10.69 31.81 14.01
C GLY A 17 11.15 30.97 15.21
N LEU A 18 11.78 31.61 16.21
CA LEU A 18 12.18 30.93 17.44
C LEU A 18 10.97 30.36 18.21
N SER A 19 9.86 31.09 18.21
CA SER A 19 8.61 30.66 18.87
C SER A 19 7.99 29.45 18.17
N ALA A 20 8.02 29.42 16.83
CA ALA A 20 7.55 28.29 16.05
C ALA A 20 8.42 27.04 16.28
N ILE A 21 9.75 27.20 16.38
CA ILE A 21 10.68 26.11 16.71
C ILE A 21 10.41 25.56 18.12
N GLY A 22 10.20 26.45 19.10
CA GLY A 22 9.85 26.07 20.46
C GLY A 22 8.51 25.30 20.53
N CYS A 23 7.46 25.83 19.89
CA CYS A 23 6.16 25.15 19.82
C CYS A 23 6.26 23.81 19.09
N TYR A 24 7.01 23.74 17.99
CA TYR A 24 7.21 22.51 17.24
C TYR A 24 7.91 21.43 18.10
N SER A 25 8.94 21.82 18.86
CA SER A 25 9.65 20.92 19.78
C SER A 25 8.73 20.35 20.86
N LEU A 26 7.88 21.19 21.46
CA LEU A 26 6.92 20.80 22.52
C LEU A 26 5.77 19.92 21.98
N MET A 27 5.37 20.14 20.73
CA MET A 27 4.25 19.41 20.12
C MET A 27 4.68 18.06 19.51
N ARG A 28 5.97 17.83 19.29
CA ARG A 28 6.48 16.61 18.63
C ARG A 28 6.50 15.36 19.52
N ARG A 29 6.29 15.50 20.83
CA ARG A 29 6.39 14.37 21.80
C ARG A 29 5.01 13.92 22.28
N HIS A 30 4.86 12.61 22.52
CA HIS A 30 3.74 12.09 23.30
C HIS A 30 3.88 12.58 24.74
N LEU A 31 2.74 12.91 25.36
CA LEU A 31 2.68 13.25 26.78
C LEU A 31 1.75 12.27 27.49
N LEU A 32 2.30 11.49 28.41
CA LEU A 32 1.58 10.55 29.26
C LEU A 32 1.38 11.21 30.62
N LEU A 33 0.14 11.43 31.05
CA LEU A 33 -0.19 12.08 32.32
C LEU A 33 -0.75 11.05 33.29
N PHE A 34 -0.30 11.11 34.54
CA PHE A 34 -0.73 10.27 35.64
C PHE A 34 -1.74 11.02 36.53
N PRO A 35 -2.59 10.32 37.31
CA PRO A 35 -3.53 10.93 38.23
C PRO A 35 -2.88 11.80 39.32
N ASP A 36 -1.65 11.48 39.70
CA ASP A 36 -0.86 12.21 40.71
C ASP A 36 -0.19 13.49 40.16
N GLY A 37 -0.46 13.84 38.90
CA GLY A 37 0.09 15.02 38.24
C GLY A 37 1.48 14.81 37.64
N ARG A 38 2.09 13.63 37.77
CA ARG A 38 3.31 13.30 37.02
C ARG A 38 2.99 13.21 35.52
N GLY A 39 3.96 13.58 34.70
CA GLY A 39 3.87 13.43 33.26
C GLY A 39 5.18 12.96 32.65
N ILE A 40 5.08 12.14 31.62
CA ILE A 40 6.23 11.62 30.88
C ILE A 40 6.14 12.08 29.44
N GLU A 41 7.20 12.71 28.97
CA GLU A 41 7.38 12.96 27.54
C GLU A 41 8.07 11.77 26.87
N ALA A 42 7.42 11.20 25.86
CA ALA A 42 7.97 10.10 25.09
C ALA A 42 8.09 10.47 23.61
N LYS A 43 9.16 10.01 22.95
CA LYS A 43 9.31 10.17 21.49
C LYS A 43 8.28 9.34 20.74
N GLU A 44 7.99 8.16 21.26
CA GLU A 44 7.04 7.20 20.73
C GLU A 44 6.25 6.62 21.90
N ALA A 45 4.93 6.52 21.76
CA ALA A 45 4.08 5.78 22.68
C ALA A 45 2.91 5.16 21.92
N TRP A 46 2.59 3.90 22.22
CA TRP A 46 1.53 3.15 21.58
C TRP A 46 0.81 2.26 22.61
N GLU A 47 -0.46 1.97 22.35
CA GLU A 47 -1.29 1.17 23.25
C GLU A 47 -1.57 -0.20 22.63
N VAL A 48 -1.38 -1.26 23.42
CA VAL A 48 -1.72 -2.64 23.04
C VAL A 48 -2.43 -3.29 24.22
N LEU A 49 -3.66 -3.73 24.01
CA LEU A 49 -4.45 -4.49 24.99
C LEU A 49 -4.58 -3.80 26.37
N GLY A 50 -4.80 -2.48 26.40
CA GLY A 50 -4.96 -1.70 27.64
C GLY A 50 -3.65 -1.45 28.40
N VAL A 51 -2.52 -1.64 27.72
CA VAL A 51 -1.19 -1.33 28.22
C VAL A 51 -0.54 -0.33 27.26
N THR A 52 -0.04 0.78 27.81
CA THR A 52 0.68 1.80 27.05
C THR A 52 2.18 1.55 27.13
N PHE A 53 2.79 1.30 25.98
CA PHE A 53 4.22 1.20 25.80
C PHE A 53 4.76 2.57 25.40
N TYR A 54 5.91 2.96 25.93
CA TYR A 54 6.56 4.20 25.52
C TYR A 54 8.08 4.10 25.54
N LYS A 55 8.71 4.81 24.60
CA LYS A 55 10.16 4.81 24.44
C LYS A 55 10.79 5.96 25.22
N SER A 56 11.63 5.63 26.20
CA SER A 56 12.46 6.58 26.95
C SER A 56 13.94 6.23 26.75
N GLY A 57 14.64 7.04 25.95
CA GLY A 57 15.98 6.68 25.46
C GLY A 57 15.92 5.46 24.52
N GLU A 58 16.73 4.44 24.82
CA GLU A 58 16.73 3.15 24.08
C GLU A 58 15.83 2.08 24.71
N LYS A 59 15.24 2.34 25.87
CA LYS A 59 14.41 1.38 26.58
C LYS A 59 12.94 1.58 26.24
N ILE A 60 12.23 0.47 26.00
CA ILE A 60 10.77 0.43 25.97
C ILE A 60 10.29 0.19 27.40
N LEU A 61 9.51 1.13 27.92
CA LEU A 61 8.90 1.06 29.24
C LEU A 61 7.40 0.87 29.08
N VAL A 62 6.79 0.32 30.12
CA VAL A 62 5.40 -0.15 30.10
C VAL A 62 4.64 0.48 31.26
N VAL A 63 3.45 1.00 30.97
CA VAL A 63 2.51 1.48 31.98
C VAL A 63 1.11 0.94 31.66
N ASN A 64 0.35 0.51 32.66
CA ASN A 64 -1.04 0.13 32.44
C ASN A 64 -1.82 1.38 32.01
N THR A 65 -2.60 1.31 30.94
CA THR A 65 -3.32 2.48 30.42
C THR A 65 -4.32 3.02 31.44
N LYS A 66 -4.85 2.17 32.33
CA LYS A 66 -5.73 2.59 33.43
C LYS A 66 -5.03 3.46 34.48
N ASP A 67 -3.71 3.40 34.57
CA ASP A 67 -2.91 4.23 35.48
C ASP A 67 -2.62 5.61 34.90
N LEU A 68 -3.05 5.89 33.66
CA LEU A 68 -2.92 7.19 33.01
C LEU A 68 -4.22 7.99 33.16
N SER A 69 -4.09 9.26 33.54
CA SER A 69 -5.19 10.23 33.50
C SER A 69 -5.43 10.75 32.09
N ALA A 70 -4.39 10.76 31.24
CA ALA A 70 -4.50 11.06 29.81
C ALA A 70 -3.25 10.63 29.03
N HIS A 71 -3.46 10.19 27.79
CA HIS A 71 -2.40 10.13 26.77
C HIS A 71 -2.66 11.20 25.72
N VAL A 72 -1.71 12.12 25.54
CA VAL A 72 -1.80 13.19 24.54
C VAL A 72 -0.83 12.89 23.40
N PRO A 73 -1.32 12.59 22.18
CA PRO A 73 -0.46 12.28 21.04
C PRO A 73 0.26 13.53 20.50
N PRO A 74 1.38 13.36 19.76
CA PRO A 74 2.10 14.47 19.14
C PRO A 74 1.20 15.20 18.16
N PHE A 75 1.39 16.51 18.04
CA PHE A 75 0.62 17.41 17.18
C PHE A 75 -0.91 17.36 17.39
N SER A 76 -1.39 16.93 18.56
CA SER A 76 -2.82 17.06 18.88
C SER A 76 -3.19 18.52 19.13
N PHE A 77 -4.10 19.04 18.30
CA PHE A 77 -4.66 20.39 18.43
C PHE A 77 -6.05 20.39 19.09
N ALA A 78 -6.48 19.26 19.65
CA ALA A 78 -7.74 19.22 20.39
C ALA A 78 -7.66 20.16 21.60
N LYS A 79 -8.73 20.95 21.84
CA LYS A 79 -8.77 21.97 22.90
C LYS A 79 -8.43 21.40 24.29
N GLY A 80 -8.84 20.16 24.59
CA GLY A 80 -8.52 19.46 25.83
C GLY A 80 -7.04 19.09 25.95
N ASP A 81 -6.42 18.69 24.86
CA ASP A 81 -5.02 18.26 24.81
C ASP A 81 -4.05 19.43 24.89
N ILE A 82 -4.37 20.55 24.24
CA ILE A 82 -3.64 21.81 24.40
C ILE A 82 -3.67 22.26 25.86
N ARG A 83 -4.84 22.21 26.51
CA ARG A 83 -4.98 22.58 27.92
C ARG A 83 -4.16 21.67 28.84
N ARG A 84 -4.14 20.36 28.57
CA ARG A 84 -3.34 19.37 29.32
C ARG A 84 -1.83 19.61 29.17
N ARG A 85 -1.35 19.85 27.94
CA ARG A 85 0.06 20.21 27.67
C ARG A 85 0.46 21.49 28.37
N LEU A 86 -0.35 22.55 28.28
CA LEU A 86 -0.10 23.82 28.96
C LEU A 86 -0.05 23.65 30.48
N SER A 87 -0.96 22.85 31.05
CA SER A 87 -1.01 22.59 32.49
C SER A 87 0.23 21.82 32.97
N TYR A 88 0.67 20.82 32.20
CA TYR A 88 1.90 20.07 32.46
C TYR A 88 3.15 20.97 32.43
N TYR A 89 3.34 21.77 31.39
CA TYR A 89 4.50 22.66 31.29
C TYR A 89 4.47 23.80 32.32
N ALA A 90 3.28 24.29 32.68
CA ALA A 90 3.13 25.26 33.76
C ALA A 90 3.49 24.67 35.13
N ALA A 91 3.14 23.41 35.39
CA ALA A 91 3.53 22.69 36.61
C ALA A 91 5.05 22.45 36.66
N LEU A 92 5.66 22.04 35.55
CA LEU A 92 7.11 21.84 35.42
C LEU A 92 7.89 23.15 35.67
N ALA A 93 7.37 24.27 35.14
CA ALA A 93 7.96 25.59 35.34
C ALA A 93 7.92 26.02 36.81
N ARG A 94 6.82 25.74 37.53
CA ARG A 94 6.66 26.03 38.97
C ARG A 94 7.56 25.16 39.86
N GLN A 95 7.77 23.89 39.50
CA GLN A 95 8.74 23.03 40.23
C GLN A 95 10.17 23.53 40.06
N SER A 96 10.53 24.06 38.89
CA SER A 96 11.89 24.60 38.65
C SER A 96 12.21 25.92 39.36
N THR A 97 11.22 26.58 39.99
CA THR A 97 11.41 27.82 40.74
C THR A 97 11.73 27.61 42.24
N GLY A 98 11.66 26.37 42.75
CA GLY A 98 11.87 26.04 44.17
C GLY A 98 13.31 25.70 44.59
N ASP A 99 14.17 25.27 43.66
CA ASP A 99 15.58 24.93 43.95
C ASP A 99 16.51 25.99 43.35
N ALA A 100 16.98 26.90 44.21
CA ALA A 100 17.98 27.90 43.87
C ALA A 100 19.38 27.43 44.30
N GLY A 101 20.16 26.93 43.34
CA GLY A 101 21.57 26.60 43.56
C GLY A 101 22.23 25.95 42.34
N GLY A 102 22.61 26.75 41.33
CA GLY A 102 23.46 26.27 40.23
C GLY A 102 23.16 26.89 38.87
N ASP A 103 24.12 27.68 38.40
CA ASP A 103 24.32 28.15 37.01
C ASP A 103 23.36 29.19 36.43
N LEU A 104 23.88 30.41 36.29
CA LEU A 104 23.22 31.59 35.71
C LEU A 104 22.75 31.34 34.26
N PHE A 105 23.40 30.43 33.53
CA PHE A 105 23.03 30.07 32.15
C PHE A 105 21.81 29.13 32.08
N SER A 106 21.58 28.30 33.10
CA SER A 106 20.39 27.43 33.18
C SER A 106 19.14 28.20 33.60
N LEU A 107 19.32 29.24 34.43
CA LEU A 107 18.29 30.16 34.88
C LEU A 107 17.72 31.04 33.76
N VAL A 108 18.56 31.43 32.79
CA VAL A 108 18.14 32.22 31.62
C VAL A 108 17.35 31.36 30.61
N SER A 109 17.71 30.08 30.42
CA SER A 109 16.99 29.20 29.48
C SER A 109 15.61 28.73 29.96
N LYS A 110 15.39 28.61 31.29
CA LYS A 110 14.11 28.15 31.85
C LYS A 110 13.14 29.27 32.22
N ARG A 111 13.60 30.47 32.63
CA ARG A 111 12.71 31.60 32.97
C ARG A 111 12.14 32.34 31.74
N ILE A 112 12.72 32.15 30.56
CA ILE A 112 12.28 32.78 29.31
C ILE A 112 11.23 31.93 28.55
N ALA A 113 10.85 30.74 29.01
CA ALA A 113 9.87 29.93 28.26
C ALA A 113 8.39 30.27 28.57
N GLY A 114 8.06 30.78 29.76
CA GLY A 114 6.66 30.98 30.18
C GLY A 114 6.08 32.37 29.88
N ILE A 115 6.88 33.42 30.07
CA ILE A 115 6.41 34.81 29.94
C ILE A 115 6.28 35.26 28.47
N PRO A 116 7.22 34.91 27.56
CA PRO A 116 7.05 35.19 26.14
C PRO A 116 5.87 34.43 25.55
N LEU A 117 5.57 33.20 25.99
CA LEU A 117 4.47 32.41 25.43
C LEU A 117 3.10 33.08 25.65
N LEU A 118 2.87 33.69 26.82
CA LEU A 118 1.64 34.42 27.12
C LEU A 118 1.55 35.74 26.33
N VAL A 119 2.66 36.46 26.18
CA VAL A 119 2.76 37.69 25.38
C VAL A 119 2.60 37.41 23.88
N ILE A 120 3.16 36.30 23.40
CA ILE A 120 3.07 35.82 22.01
C ILE A 120 1.64 35.41 21.66
N LEU A 121 0.92 34.75 22.58
CA LEU A 121 -0.47 34.33 22.34
C LEU A 121 -1.45 35.51 22.36
N VAL A 122 -1.19 36.53 23.19
CA VAL A 122 -1.91 37.81 23.17
C VAL A 122 -1.62 38.59 21.89
N LEU A 123 -0.38 38.61 21.40
CA LEU A 123 -0.02 39.22 20.11
C LEU A 123 -0.65 38.47 18.92
N PHE A 124 -0.70 37.14 18.96
CA PHE A 124 -1.32 36.32 17.91
C PHE A 124 -2.85 36.51 17.84
N MET A 125 -3.50 36.89 18.95
CA MET A 125 -4.93 37.24 19.01
C MET A 125 -5.19 38.69 18.59
N LEU A 126 -4.27 39.62 18.86
CA LEU A 126 -4.44 41.04 18.54
C LEU A 126 -4.10 41.38 17.07
N VAL A 127 -3.19 40.66 16.41
CA VAL A 127 -2.79 40.92 15.02
C VAL A 127 -3.93 40.68 14.00
N PRO A 128 -4.74 39.61 14.09
CA PRO A 128 -5.91 39.44 13.23
C PRO A 128 -7.00 40.47 13.49
N ALA A 129 -7.20 40.88 14.75
CA ALA A 129 -8.17 41.89 15.14
C ALA A 129 -7.79 43.29 14.63
N ALA A 130 -6.51 43.66 14.74
CA ALA A 130 -5.96 44.87 14.14
C ALA A 130 -6.00 44.83 12.62
N GLY A 131 -5.69 43.68 12.02
CA GLY A 131 -5.81 43.44 10.57
C GLY A 131 -7.24 43.61 10.06
N LEU A 132 -8.24 43.07 10.78
CA LEU A 132 -9.66 43.24 10.45
C LEU A 132 -10.14 44.69 10.66
N PHE A 133 -9.63 45.40 11.67
CA PHE A 133 -9.97 46.80 11.93
C PHE A 133 -9.38 47.72 10.85
N VAL A 134 -8.14 47.49 10.42
CA VAL A 134 -7.49 48.18 9.30
C VAL A 134 -8.18 47.87 7.98
N ARG A 135 -8.60 46.61 7.74
CA ARG A 135 -9.35 46.20 6.54
C ARG A 135 -10.76 46.81 6.49
N LYS A 136 -11.42 46.99 7.64
CA LYS A 136 -12.71 47.70 7.75
C LYS A 136 -12.56 49.21 7.55
N ARG A 137 -11.46 49.82 7.99
CA ARG A 137 -11.19 51.25 7.82
C ARG A 137 -10.80 51.59 6.37
N LEU A 138 -9.97 50.75 5.74
CA LEU A 138 -9.60 50.89 4.31
C LEU A 138 -10.78 50.62 3.35
N ARG A 139 -11.78 49.81 3.76
CA ARG A 139 -13.01 49.62 2.98
C ARG A 139 -14.03 50.77 3.12
N ARG A 140 -13.87 51.68 4.08
CA ARG A 140 -14.76 52.84 4.25
C ARG A 140 -14.32 54.09 3.48
N GLU A 141 -13.10 54.13 2.94
CA GLU A 141 -12.56 55.30 2.21
C GLU A 141 -12.48 55.12 0.69
N ALA A 142 -12.83 53.95 0.14
CA ALA A 142 -12.78 53.69 -1.31
C ALA A 142 -14.18 53.55 -1.92
N THR A 143 -14.95 54.64 -1.94
CA THR A 143 -16.04 54.83 -2.89
C THR A 143 -15.88 56.18 -3.61
N PRO A 144 -15.28 56.21 -4.80
CA PRO A 144 -15.50 57.31 -5.72
C PRO A 144 -16.76 57.01 -6.55
N LYS A 145 -17.77 57.87 -6.43
CA LYS A 145 -18.85 58.00 -7.42
C LYS A 145 -18.22 58.37 -8.76
N ILE A 146 -18.41 57.58 -9.81
CA ILE A 146 -18.19 58.07 -11.18
C ILE A 146 -19.41 57.80 -12.06
N ARG A 147 -19.89 58.93 -12.56
CA ARG A 147 -20.96 59.23 -13.50
C ARG A 147 -20.59 58.71 -14.90
N ARG A 148 -21.59 58.18 -15.62
CA ARG A 148 -21.53 57.80 -17.05
C ARG A 148 -20.76 58.81 -17.90
N LYS A 149 -19.84 58.32 -18.74
CA LYS A 149 -19.73 58.71 -20.15
C LYS A 149 -19.02 57.61 -20.96
N THR A 150 -19.62 57.32 -22.10
CA THR A 150 -19.26 56.41 -23.19
C THR A 150 -17.92 56.75 -23.82
N THR A 151 -17.10 55.73 -24.13
CA THR A 151 -16.47 55.52 -25.45
C THR A 151 -15.82 54.14 -25.54
N THR A 152 -16.02 53.53 -26.69
CA THR A 152 -15.58 52.23 -27.19
C THR A 152 -14.04 52.11 -27.29
N LYS A 153 -13.46 50.96 -26.90
CA LYS A 153 -12.33 50.31 -27.60
C LYS A 153 -11.97 48.92 -27.00
N SER A 154 -12.09 47.92 -27.88
CA SER A 154 -11.44 46.60 -27.96
C SER A 154 -10.77 46.01 -26.70
N LYS A 155 -11.35 44.94 -26.15
CA LYS A 155 -10.74 44.08 -25.13
C LYS A 155 -10.18 42.82 -25.80
N LYS A 156 -8.86 42.74 -25.83
CA LYS A 156 -8.07 41.53 -26.09
C LYS A 156 -8.30 40.58 -24.91
N THR A 157 -8.92 39.44 -25.16
CA THR A 157 -9.23 38.42 -24.15
C THR A 157 -7.93 37.80 -23.65
N ARG A 158 -7.56 38.09 -22.39
CA ARG A 158 -6.47 37.42 -21.68
C ARG A 158 -7.09 36.27 -20.90
N THR A 159 -6.90 35.06 -21.42
CA THR A 159 -7.28 33.79 -20.77
C THR A 159 -6.44 33.61 -19.51
N GLU A 160 -7.09 33.53 -18.35
CA GLU A 160 -6.46 33.05 -17.12
C GLU A 160 -6.27 31.52 -17.21
N PRO A 161 -5.16 30.96 -16.70
CA PRO A 161 -4.95 29.52 -16.68
C PRO A 161 -5.86 28.88 -15.63
N LEU A 162 -6.89 28.17 -16.09
CA LEU A 162 -7.76 27.34 -15.25
C LEU A 162 -6.93 26.19 -14.66
N THR A 163 -6.85 26.15 -13.33
CA THR A 163 -6.43 24.95 -12.59
C THR A 163 -7.40 23.83 -12.96
N PRO A 164 -6.93 22.65 -13.43
CA PRO A 164 -7.82 21.61 -13.91
C PRO A 164 -8.68 21.08 -12.75
N ARG A 165 -10.01 21.14 -12.92
CA ARG A 165 -10.98 20.51 -12.02
C ARG A 165 -10.83 19.00 -12.11
N LEU A 166 -10.78 18.31 -10.96
CA LEU A 166 -10.86 16.84 -10.91
C LEU A 166 -12.19 16.37 -11.53
N ILE A 167 -12.09 15.48 -12.53
CA ILE A 167 -13.26 14.85 -13.16
C ILE A 167 -13.95 13.97 -12.11
N LYS A 168 -15.28 14.05 -12.03
CA LYS A 168 -16.08 13.24 -11.09
C LYS A 168 -16.89 12.17 -11.84
N GLN A 169 -17.45 11.23 -11.09
CA GLN A 169 -18.33 10.19 -11.66
C GLN A 169 -19.48 10.81 -12.47
N GLU A 170 -20.06 11.92 -12.01
CA GLU A 170 -21.16 12.60 -12.72
C GLU A 170 -20.74 13.14 -14.08
N ASP A 171 -19.48 13.55 -14.22
CA ASP A 171 -18.93 14.04 -15.49
C ASP A 171 -18.78 12.87 -16.49
N VAL A 172 -18.46 11.65 -16.01
CA VAL A 172 -18.48 10.42 -16.82
C VAL A 172 -19.90 10.04 -17.23
N VAL A 173 -20.88 10.12 -16.32
CA VAL A 173 -22.29 9.84 -16.66
C VAL A 173 -22.81 10.83 -17.71
N ARG A 174 -22.45 12.12 -17.59
CA ARG A 174 -22.78 13.14 -18.60
C ARG A 174 -22.15 12.82 -19.95
N PHE A 175 -20.90 12.37 -19.98
CA PHE A 175 -20.26 11.91 -21.21
C PHE A 175 -21.05 10.79 -21.90
N PHE A 176 -21.53 9.78 -21.16
CA PHE A 176 -22.33 8.70 -21.76
C PHE A 176 -23.73 9.15 -22.21
N LEU A 177 -24.32 10.19 -21.60
CA LEU A 177 -25.54 10.82 -22.14
C LEU A 177 -25.28 11.44 -23.51
N GLU A 178 -24.18 12.18 -23.67
CA GLU A 178 -23.78 12.77 -24.95
C GLU A 178 -23.46 11.69 -25.99
N LEU A 179 -22.78 10.63 -25.58
CA LEU A 179 -22.53 9.46 -26.42
C LEU A 179 -23.84 8.83 -26.92
N TYR A 180 -24.82 8.66 -26.02
CA TYR A 180 -26.13 8.13 -26.37
C TYR A 180 -26.88 9.04 -27.34
N ARG A 181 -26.82 10.37 -27.13
CA ARG A 181 -27.38 11.38 -28.06
C ARG A 181 -26.80 11.23 -29.47
N MET A 182 -25.49 11.04 -29.59
CA MET A 182 -24.83 10.78 -30.88
C MET A 182 -25.27 9.46 -31.49
N GLN A 183 -25.32 8.38 -30.70
CA GLN A 183 -25.70 7.04 -31.15
C GLN A 183 -27.11 6.96 -31.75
N VAL A 184 -28.05 7.74 -31.20
CA VAL A 184 -29.44 7.80 -31.69
C VAL A 184 -29.65 8.83 -32.81
N GLY A 185 -28.59 9.54 -33.21
CA GLY A 185 -28.65 10.58 -34.25
C GLY A 185 -29.48 11.80 -33.85
N ALA A 186 -29.56 12.11 -32.54
CA ALA A 186 -30.30 13.26 -32.05
C ALA A 186 -29.52 14.58 -32.30
N PRO A 187 -30.21 15.71 -32.53
CA PRO A 187 -29.58 17.03 -32.57
C PRO A 187 -28.78 17.33 -31.29
N ALA A 188 -27.71 18.11 -31.40
CA ALA A 188 -26.84 18.43 -30.27
C ALA A 188 -27.56 19.20 -29.13
N ASP A 189 -28.63 19.92 -29.46
CA ASP A 189 -29.49 20.67 -28.54
C ASP A 189 -30.69 19.86 -28.03
N ALA A 190 -30.84 18.59 -28.42
CA ALA A 190 -31.94 17.74 -27.97
C ALA A 190 -31.93 17.55 -26.44
N SER A 191 -33.10 17.71 -25.81
CA SER A 191 -33.27 17.56 -24.36
C SER A 191 -32.75 16.20 -23.86
N GLY A 192 -31.94 16.23 -22.81
CA GLY A 192 -31.38 15.04 -22.17
C GLY A 192 -31.68 15.01 -20.67
N LYS A 193 -31.91 13.82 -20.11
CA LYS A 193 -32.16 13.58 -18.68
C LYS A 193 -31.34 12.40 -18.17
N ILE A 194 -30.86 12.51 -16.93
CA ILE A 194 -30.15 11.46 -16.19
C ILE A 194 -30.95 11.19 -14.92
N GLU A 195 -31.38 9.95 -14.73
CA GLU A 195 -32.10 9.51 -13.54
C GLU A 195 -31.32 8.38 -12.85
N SER A 196 -31.10 8.50 -11.55
CA SER A 196 -30.53 7.41 -10.74
C SER A 196 -31.62 6.41 -10.39
N LEU A 197 -31.37 5.11 -10.59
CA LEU A 197 -32.30 4.04 -10.26
C LEU A 197 -31.89 3.37 -8.93
N GLU A 198 -32.88 2.95 -8.12
CA GLU A 198 -32.61 2.17 -6.91
C GLU A 198 -32.09 0.76 -7.26
N LYS A 199 -31.23 0.21 -6.39
CA LYS A 199 -30.57 -1.08 -6.63
C LYS A 199 -31.55 -2.24 -6.49
N GLU A 200 -32.03 -2.79 -7.60
CA GLU A 200 -32.62 -4.13 -7.64
C GLU A 200 -31.51 -5.19 -7.48
N HIS A 201 -31.17 -5.56 -6.24
CA HIS A 201 -30.29 -6.66 -5.81
C HIS A 201 -28.80 -6.73 -6.30
N HIS A 202 -27.92 -7.02 -5.32
CA HIS A 202 -26.54 -7.59 -5.38
C HIS A 202 -25.57 -7.30 -6.57
N GLY A 203 -25.57 -6.10 -7.16
CA GLY A 203 -24.52 -5.66 -8.09
C GLY A 203 -23.60 -4.55 -7.51
N PRO A 204 -22.27 -4.58 -7.74
CA PRO A 204 -21.38 -3.46 -7.45
C PRO A 204 -21.55 -2.34 -8.50
N GLY A 205 -22.13 -1.20 -8.13
CA GLY A 205 -22.19 0.01 -8.97
C GLY A 205 -23.46 0.85 -8.81
N ASN A 206 -23.43 2.07 -9.36
CA ASN A 206 -24.58 2.99 -9.43
C ASN A 206 -25.27 2.82 -10.79
N LEU A 207 -26.58 2.59 -10.79
CA LEU A 207 -27.39 2.38 -11.99
C LEU A 207 -28.06 3.70 -12.42
N TYR A 208 -27.91 4.07 -13.68
CA TYR A 208 -28.51 5.27 -14.26
C TYR A 208 -29.36 4.94 -15.49
N GLN A 209 -30.41 5.72 -15.68
CA GLN A 209 -31.19 5.80 -16.92
C GLN A 209 -30.87 7.12 -17.64
N LEU A 210 -30.32 7.00 -18.84
CA LEU A 210 -30.01 8.10 -19.75
C LEU A 210 -31.17 8.23 -20.74
N SER A 211 -31.79 9.41 -20.83
CA SER A 211 -32.93 9.64 -21.74
C SER A 211 -32.67 10.83 -22.64
N VAL A 212 -32.96 10.68 -23.94
CA VAL A 212 -32.83 11.73 -24.95
C VAL A 212 -34.16 11.85 -25.70
N GLU A 213 -34.61 13.08 -25.90
CA GLU A 213 -35.82 13.39 -26.65
C GLU A 213 -35.56 13.43 -28.16
N ILE A 214 -36.33 12.66 -28.93
CA ILE A 214 -36.20 12.56 -30.38
C ILE A 214 -37.59 12.58 -30.99
N ARG A 215 -37.89 13.61 -31.81
CA ARG A 215 -39.20 13.77 -32.48
C ARG A 215 -40.36 13.62 -31.47
N ASP A 216 -40.28 14.39 -30.38
CA ASP A 216 -41.24 14.42 -29.27
C ASP A 216 -41.45 13.08 -28.54
N LYS A 217 -40.50 12.14 -28.66
CA LYS A 217 -40.50 10.86 -27.93
C LYS A 217 -39.21 10.69 -27.15
N TRP A 218 -39.35 10.35 -25.87
CA TRP A 218 -38.22 9.98 -25.03
C TRP A 218 -37.74 8.58 -25.40
N LYS A 219 -36.46 8.46 -25.74
CA LYS A 219 -35.76 7.18 -25.80
C LYS A 219 -34.79 7.09 -24.65
N SER A 220 -34.72 5.93 -24.01
CA SER A 220 -33.90 5.72 -22.80
C SER A 220 -32.94 4.56 -22.96
N ARG A 221 -31.81 4.62 -22.26
CA ARG A 221 -30.80 3.56 -22.16
C ARG A 221 -30.28 3.48 -20.73
N ARG A 222 -29.96 2.27 -20.25
CA ARG A 222 -29.39 2.06 -18.92
C ARG A 222 -27.86 2.02 -18.99
N MET A 223 -27.21 2.52 -17.95
CA MET A 223 -25.77 2.35 -17.72
C MET A 223 -25.50 2.07 -16.26
N THR A 224 -24.46 1.28 -15.98
CA THR A 224 -23.94 1.09 -14.61
C THR A 224 -22.52 1.65 -14.55
N ILE A 225 -22.18 2.31 -13.45
CA ILE A 225 -20.82 2.83 -13.22
C ILE A 225 -20.35 2.57 -11.78
N SER A 226 -19.10 2.17 -11.61
CA SER A 226 -18.42 2.08 -10.32
C SER A 226 -16.96 2.51 -10.42
N PRO A 227 -16.42 3.28 -9.46
CA PRO A 227 -14.99 3.56 -9.40
C PRO A 227 -14.19 2.27 -9.14
N ILE A 228 -13.01 2.16 -9.74
CA ILE A 228 -12.05 1.05 -9.56
C ILE A 228 -10.75 1.61 -8.93
N GLY A 229 -10.25 0.95 -7.88
CA GLY A 229 -8.97 1.25 -7.25
C GLY A 229 -9.00 2.39 -6.21
N ASP A 230 -7.85 2.65 -5.58
CA ASP A 230 -7.69 3.72 -4.58
C ASP A 230 -7.74 5.10 -5.26
N THR A 231 -8.79 5.88 -4.94
CA THR A 231 -9.00 7.23 -5.45
C THR A 231 -8.04 8.23 -4.79
N SER A 232 -6.83 8.38 -5.34
CA SER A 232 -5.89 9.44 -4.98
C SER A 232 -5.64 10.35 -6.17
N ALA A 233 -5.48 11.66 -5.94
CA ALA A 233 -5.31 12.65 -7.01
C ALA A 233 -3.99 12.52 -7.80
N SER A 234 -3.05 11.70 -7.33
CA SER A 234 -1.76 11.44 -8.00
C SER A 234 -1.79 10.24 -8.95
N ARG A 235 -2.92 9.53 -9.05
CA ARG A 235 -3.10 8.37 -9.92
C ARG A 235 -4.23 8.59 -10.92
N SER A 236 -4.19 7.86 -12.03
CA SER A 236 -5.29 7.81 -12.99
C SER A 236 -6.57 7.33 -12.28
N GLN A 237 -7.71 7.93 -12.62
CA GLN A 237 -9.01 7.49 -12.09
C GLN A 237 -9.61 6.48 -13.05
N CYS A 238 -9.97 5.30 -12.57
CA CYS A 238 -10.60 4.26 -13.36
C CYS A 238 -12.07 4.09 -12.97
N PHE A 239 -12.95 4.00 -13.96
CA PHE A 239 -14.36 3.70 -13.78
C PHE A 239 -14.71 2.45 -14.57
N TYR A 240 -15.26 1.46 -13.88
CA TYR A 240 -15.92 0.34 -14.52
C TYR A 240 -17.29 0.81 -15.01
N VAL A 241 -17.57 0.64 -16.29
CA VAL A 241 -18.81 1.06 -16.91
C VAL A 241 -19.42 -0.11 -17.67
N ILE A 242 -20.72 -0.32 -17.47
CA ILE A 242 -21.55 -1.17 -18.32
C ILE A 242 -22.40 -0.26 -19.19
N TYR A 243 -22.06 -0.21 -20.48
CA TYR A 243 -22.79 0.51 -21.54
C TYR A 243 -22.77 -0.35 -22.80
N ASP A 244 -23.78 -1.21 -22.94
CA ASP A 244 -23.88 -2.33 -23.90
C ASP A 244 -22.82 -3.43 -23.75
N THR A 245 -21.60 -3.05 -23.38
CA THR A 245 -20.43 -3.88 -23.12
C THR A 245 -19.78 -3.44 -21.81
N HIS A 246 -18.98 -4.32 -21.23
CA HIS A 246 -18.21 -4.02 -20.02
C HIS A 246 -16.91 -3.31 -20.42
N MET A 247 -16.65 -2.13 -19.85
CA MET A 247 -15.45 -1.35 -20.18
C MET A 247 -14.85 -0.66 -18.97
N VAL A 248 -13.58 -0.26 -19.06
CA VAL A 248 -12.95 0.71 -18.15
C VAL A 248 -12.80 2.04 -18.87
N VAL A 249 -13.20 3.10 -18.20
CA VAL A 249 -12.83 4.48 -18.55
C VAL A 249 -11.69 4.89 -17.63
N LYS A 250 -10.50 5.11 -18.18
CA LYS A 250 -9.30 5.55 -17.46
C LYS A 250 -9.04 7.03 -17.75
N ILE A 251 -9.08 7.83 -16.71
CA ILE A 251 -8.83 9.27 -16.73
C ILE A 251 -7.38 9.52 -16.30
N PRO A 252 -6.53 10.09 -17.18
CA PRO A 252 -5.16 10.41 -16.84
C PRO A 252 -5.06 11.42 -15.68
N PRO A 253 -4.07 11.31 -14.78
CA PRO A 253 -3.89 12.27 -13.69
C PRO A 253 -3.46 13.65 -14.22
N VAL A 254 -2.74 13.68 -15.34
CA VAL A 254 -2.42 14.91 -16.07
C VAL A 254 -3.27 15.00 -17.33
N PRO A 255 -4.06 16.07 -17.49
CA PRO A 255 -4.93 16.22 -18.65
C PRO A 255 -4.17 16.16 -19.98
N ILE A 256 -4.55 15.19 -20.82
CA ILE A 256 -4.09 15.09 -22.21
C ILE A 256 -5.04 15.90 -23.08
N ARG A 257 -4.52 16.95 -23.72
CA ARG A 257 -5.29 17.82 -24.63
C ARG A 257 -4.82 17.76 -26.07
N ASP A 258 -3.60 17.26 -26.29
CA ASP A 258 -3.04 17.07 -27.61
C ASP A 258 -3.42 15.69 -28.16
N TYR A 259 -4.04 15.68 -29.35
CA TYR A 259 -4.47 14.44 -30.01
C TYR A 259 -3.28 13.56 -30.38
N SER A 260 -2.17 14.16 -30.84
CA SER A 260 -0.97 13.42 -31.24
C SER A 260 -0.33 12.70 -30.05
N ASP A 261 -0.24 13.33 -28.88
CA ASP A 261 0.19 12.68 -27.62
C ASP A 261 -0.75 11.54 -27.22
N TYR A 262 -2.07 11.76 -27.32
CA TYR A 262 -3.07 10.74 -27.00
C TYR A 262 -2.90 9.47 -27.86
N ILE A 263 -2.81 9.62 -29.18
CA ILE A 263 -2.61 8.49 -30.11
C ILE A 263 -1.26 7.81 -29.90
N ARG A 264 -0.19 8.58 -29.68
CA ARG A 264 1.16 8.04 -29.43
C ARG A 264 1.18 7.08 -28.23
N ARG A 265 0.44 7.39 -27.16
CA ARG A 265 0.34 6.53 -25.97
C ARG A 265 -0.41 5.23 -26.26
N ILE A 266 -1.51 5.28 -27.01
CA ILE A 266 -2.25 4.08 -27.45
C ILE A 266 -1.35 3.19 -28.31
N GLN A 267 -0.66 3.78 -29.28
CA GLN A 267 0.25 3.06 -30.18
C GLN A 267 1.45 2.46 -29.43
N TYR A 268 1.94 3.13 -28.39
CA TYR A 268 3.00 2.59 -27.53
C TYR A 268 2.58 1.27 -26.89
N GLU A 269 1.42 1.26 -26.20
CA GLU A 269 0.91 0.03 -25.57
C GLU A 269 0.63 -1.05 -26.62
N ALA A 270 0.10 -0.72 -27.79
CA ALA A 270 -0.08 -1.66 -28.89
C ALA A 270 1.26 -2.28 -29.37
N GLY A 271 2.34 -1.50 -29.38
CA GLY A 271 3.69 -1.99 -29.65
C GLY A 271 4.16 -3.02 -28.62
N VAL A 272 3.87 -2.79 -27.34
CA VAL A 272 4.17 -3.74 -26.25
C VAL A 272 3.32 -5.03 -26.41
N VAL A 273 2.03 -4.91 -26.73
CA VAL A 273 1.17 -6.09 -27.00
C VAL A 273 1.73 -6.93 -28.13
N LYS A 274 2.21 -6.30 -29.22
CA LYS A 274 2.84 -7.02 -30.32
C LYS A 274 4.08 -7.81 -29.87
N ALA A 275 4.91 -7.23 -29.00
CA ALA A 275 6.07 -7.92 -28.43
C ALA A 275 5.67 -9.11 -27.54
N LEU A 276 4.56 -8.98 -26.80
CA LEU A 276 4.06 -9.99 -25.86
C LEU A 276 3.19 -11.08 -26.51
N SER A 277 2.77 -10.91 -27.76
CA SER A 277 1.90 -11.87 -28.47
C SER A 277 2.48 -13.29 -28.50
N PRO A 278 1.69 -14.36 -28.22
CA PRO A 278 0.23 -14.37 -28.16
C PRO A 278 -0.37 -14.15 -26.77
N ARG A 279 0.42 -13.70 -25.77
CA ARG A 279 -0.12 -13.45 -24.42
C ARG A 279 -1.18 -12.36 -24.49
N LYS A 280 -2.33 -12.62 -23.86
CA LYS A 280 -3.46 -11.70 -23.90
C LYS A 280 -3.15 -10.46 -23.05
N CYS A 281 -3.30 -9.30 -23.67
CA CYS A 281 -3.15 -8.01 -23.02
C CYS A 281 -4.41 -7.16 -23.26
N LEU A 282 -4.82 -6.41 -22.26
CA LEU A 282 -5.91 -5.45 -22.36
C LEU A 282 -5.29 -4.05 -22.37
N ILE A 283 -5.48 -3.34 -23.48
CA ILE A 283 -4.96 -1.98 -23.68
C ILE A 283 -6.08 -1.02 -24.07
N PRO A 284 -5.88 0.30 -23.89
CA PRO A 284 -6.77 1.31 -24.44
C PRO A 284 -6.93 1.17 -25.96
N ASN A 285 -8.17 1.26 -26.43
CA ASN A 285 -8.52 1.13 -27.85
C ASN A 285 -9.63 2.12 -28.21
N LEU A 286 -9.51 2.79 -29.35
CA LEU A 286 -10.48 3.76 -29.84
C LEU A 286 -11.79 3.10 -30.25
N SER A 287 -11.70 1.89 -30.82
CA SER A 287 -12.85 1.13 -31.31
C SER A 287 -13.88 0.81 -30.21
N VAL A 288 -13.45 0.70 -28.95
CA VAL A 288 -14.32 0.41 -27.79
C VAL A 288 -15.46 1.41 -27.68
N ILE A 289 -15.17 2.69 -27.91
CA ILE A 289 -16.15 3.77 -27.78
C ILE A 289 -16.65 4.26 -29.14
N LEU A 290 -15.77 4.38 -30.14
CA LEU A 290 -16.15 4.94 -31.43
C LEU A 290 -17.09 4.02 -32.22
N SER A 291 -16.97 2.70 -32.06
CA SER A 291 -17.92 1.75 -32.69
C SER A 291 -19.36 1.92 -32.22
N LYS A 292 -19.58 2.57 -31.08
CA LYS A 292 -20.93 2.87 -30.54
C LYS A 292 -21.58 4.05 -31.25
N VAL A 293 -20.79 4.97 -31.79
CA VAL A 293 -21.29 6.20 -32.44
C VAL A 293 -21.07 6.22 -33.95
N HIS A 294 -20.08 5.48 -34.45
CA HIS A 294 -19.78 5.39 -35.87
C HIS A 294 -19.39 3.94 -36.22
N ARG A 295 -20.19 3.28 -37.06
CA ARG A 295 -19.91 1.92 -37.53
C ARG A 295 -19.17 1.98 -38.85
N ILE A 296 -17.96 1.44 -38.88
CA ILE A 296 -17.20 1.29 -40.11
C ILE A 296 -17.70 0.04 -40.87
N GLY A 297 -17.94 0.18 -42.18
CA GLY A 297 -18.41 -0.92 -43.03
C GLY A 297 -17.42 -2.08 -43.05
N GLY A 298 -17.91 -3.32 -42.92
CA GLY A 298 -17.06 -4.51 -42.89
C GLY A 298 -16.35 -4.77 -41.55
N ALA A 299 -16.73 -4.10 -40.46
CA ALA A 299 -16.10 -4.28 -39.15
C ALA A 299 -16.05 -5.74 -38.65
N ALA A 300 -17.01 -6.58 -39.02
CA ALA A 300 -17.05 -7.99 -38.61
C ALA A 300 -15.94 -8.86 -39.24
N SER A 301 -15.34 -8.41 -40.34
CA SER A 301 -14.26 -9.12 -41.05
C SER A 301 -12.86 -8.53 -40.80
N ARG A 302 -12.74 -7.50 -39.96
CA ARG A 302 -11.46 -6.82 -39.69
C ARG A 302 -10.80 -7.37 -38.43
N THR A 303 -9.46 -7.38 -38.42
CA THR A 303 -8.73 -7.64 -37.17
C THR A 303 -8.82 -6.43 -36.23
N PRO A 304 -8.59 -6.60 -34.92
CA PRO A 304 -8.59 -5.47 -33.98
C PRO A 304 -7.63 -4.34 -34.40
N GLU A 305 -6.45 -4.67 -34.92
CA GLU A 305 -5.43 -3.71 -35.35
C GLU A 305 -5.86 -2.91 -36.58
N GLN A 306 -6.56 -3.56 -37.51
CA GLN A 306 -7.12 -2.89 -38.67
C GLN A 306 -8.21 -1.90 -38.22
N ALA A 307 -9.13 -2.37 -37.37
CA ALA A 307 -10.20 -1.54 -36.84
C ALA A 307 -9.67 -0.29 -36.11
N GLU A 308 -8.63 -0.42 -35.29
CA GLU A 308 -7.98 0.73 -34.65
C GLU A 308 -7.39 1.71 -35.66
N THR A 309 -6.69 1.21 -36.69
CA THR A 309 -6.14 2.04 -37.78
C THR A 309 -7.22 2.84 -38.48
N ASP A 310 -8.34 2.20 -38.81
CA ASP A 310 -9.45 2.86 -39.49
C ASP A 310 -10.10 3.97 -38.63
N TYR A 311 -10.17 3.77 -37.32
CA TYR A 311 -10.67 4.81 -36.41
C TYR A 311 -9.68 5.97 -36.26
N ILE A 312 -8.36 5.72 -36.32
CA ILE A 312 -7.35 6.79 -36.36
C ILE A 312 -7.55 7.63 -37.63
N ASP A 313 -7.63 6.99 -38.80
CA ASP A 313 -7.84 7.67 -40.08
C ASP A 313 -9.15 8.48 -40.09
N LEU A 314 -10.23 7.93 -39.51
CA LEU A 314 -11.51 8.62 -39.35
C LEU A 314 -11.39 9.89 -38.50
N LEU A 315 -10.66 9.83 -37.38
CA LEU A 315 -10.48 10.96 -36.47
C LEU A 315 -9.55 12.03 -37.05
N GLU A 316 -8.59 11.65 -37.88
CA GLU A 316 -7.73 12.57 -38.64
C GLU A 316 -8.53 13.28 -39.74
N GLY A 317 -9.36 12.54 -40.48
CA GLY A 317 -10.26 13.10 -41.48
C GLY A 317 -11.43 13.90 -40.90
N THR A 318 -11.87 13.59 -39.68
CA THR A 318 -13.02 14.23 -39.02
C THR A 318 -12.73 14.63 -37.56
N PRO A 319 -11.97 15.71 -37.32
CA PRO A 319 -11.58 16.12 -35.97
C PRO A 319 -12.74 16.39 -35.01
N ALA A 320 -13.93 16.72 -35.53
CA ALA A 320 -15.13 16.93 -34.72
C ALA A 320 -15.52 15.70 -33.88
N LEU A 321 -15.19 14.48 -34.34
CA LEU A 321 -15.46 13.21 -33.66
C LEU A 321 -14.51 12.97 -32.48
N GLN A 322 -13.38 13.67 -32.39
CA GLN A 322 -12.45 13.57 -31.27
C GLN A 322 -13.10 13.96 -29.93
N ARG A 323 -14.17 14.77 -29.95
CA ARG A 323 -14.99 15.08 -28.76
C ARG A 323 -15.61 13.82 -28.13
N GLY A 324 -15.87 12.78 -28.91
CA GLY A 324 -16.33 11.48 -28.41
C GLY A 324 -15.29 10.72 -27.58
N LEU A 325 -14.06 11.24 -27.48
CA LEU A 325 -12.96 10.67 -26.69
C LEU A 325 -12.59 11.55 -25.50
N GLN A 326 -13.34 12.64 -25.26
CA GLN A 326 -13.00 13.66 -24.27
C GLN A 326 -14.05 13.79 -23.17
N ILE A 327 -13.59 13.91 -21.94
CA ILE A 327 -14.41 14.32 -20.79
C ILE A 327 -13.86 15.65 -20.28
N GLU A 328 -14.71 16.67 -20.19
CA GLU A 328 -14.32 18.04 -19.79
C GLU A 328 -13.11 18.59 -20.59
N GLY A 329 -13.10 18.32 -21.91
CA GLY A 329 -12.05 18.79 -22.83
C GLY A 329 -10.69 18.09 -22.68
N THR A 330 -10.66 16.93 -22.03
CA THR A 330 -9.45 16.12 -21.80
C THR A 330 -9.67 14.72 -22.38
N PHE A 331 -8.70 14.21 -23.14
CA PHE A 331 -8.76 12.85 -23.67
C PHE A 331 -8.71 11.81 -22.54
N VAL A 332 -9.54 10.77 -22.66
CA VAL A 332 -9.62 9.64 -21.72
C VAL A 332 -9.46 8.32 -22.47
N PHE A 333 -9.04 7.28 -21.77
CA PHE A 333 -8.77 5.97 -22.35
C PHE A 333 -9.94 5.01 -22.10
N PHE A 334 -10.22 4.13 -23.07
CA PHE A 334 -11.31 3.15 -23.03
C PHE A 334 -10.76 1.74 -23.26
N MET A 335 -11.07 0.80 -22.37
CA MET A 335 -10.60 -0.60 -22.43
C MET A 335 -11.79 -1.56 -22.34
N ASP A 336 -11.81 -2.63 -23.12
CA ASP A 336 -12.83 -3.70 -23.05
C ASP A 336 -12.47 -4.72 -21.96
N LEU A 337 -13.43 -5.06 -21.09
CA LEU A 337 -13.28 -6.05 -20.02
C LEU A 337 -14.22 -7.26 -20.13
N SER A 338 -14.94 -7.40 -21.25
CA SER A 338 -16.12 -8.26 -21.34
C SER A 338 -15.90 -9.76 -21.12
N ARG A 339 -14.67 -10.26 -20.96
CA ARG A 339 -14.40 -11.72 -20.96
C ARG A 339 -13.45 -12.25 -19.88
N ASP A 340 -12.77 -11.40 -19.10
CA ASP A 340 -11.67 -11.85 -18.23
C ASP A 340 -11.87 -11.48 -16.76
N TYR A 341 -11.31 -12.29 -15.85
CA TYR A 341 -11.43 -12.10 -14.40
C TYR A 341 -10.11 -11.55 -13.83
N PHE A 342 -10.15 -10.39 -13.19
CA PHE A 342 -8.96 -9.82 -12.54
C PHE A 342 -8.44 -10.71 -11.41
N LEU A 343 -7.11 -10.82 -11.30
CA LEU A 343 -6.46 -11.64 -10.28
C LEU A 343 -6.81 -11.16 -8.86
N GLY A 344 -6.88 -9.85 -8.63
CA GLY A 344 -7.31 -9.28 -7.35
C GLY A 344 -8.70 -9.78 -6.91
N HIS A 345 -9.64 -9.96 -7.84
CA HIS A 345 -10.98 -10.49 -7.55
C HIS A 345 -10.94 -11.99 -7.26
N VAL A 346 -10.18 -12.76 -8.06
CA VAL A 346 -9.97 -14.20 -7.84
C VAL A 346 -9.39 -14.45 -6.45
N MET A 347 -8.37 -13.69 -6.05
CA MET A 347 -7.73 -13.78 -4.73
C MET A 347 -8.70 -13.46 -3.59
N ALA A 348 -9.58 -12.47 -3.76
CA ALA A 348 -10.60 -12.14 -2.76
C ALA A 348 -11.65 -13.26 -2.60
N GLY A 349 -12.00 -13.93 -3.69
CA GLY A 349 -12.94 -15.07 -3.71
C GLY A 349 -12.41 -16.29 -2.96
N ILE A 350 -11.14 -16.64 -3.17
CA ILE A 350 -10.48 -17.80 -2.52
C ILE A 350 -10.44 -17.67 -0.98
N GLY A 351 -10.45 -16.45 -0.43
CA GLY A 351 -10.22 -16.22 1.00
C GLY A 351 -11.44 -15.94 1.89
N LYS A 352 -12.57 -15.45 1.34
CA LYS A 352 -13.65 -14.85 2.16
C LYS A 352 -14.94 -15.64 2.26
N GLN A 353 -15.36 -16.35 1.21
CA GLN A 353 -16.66 -17.04 1.22
C GLN A 353 -16.62 -18.35 2.04
N ASP A 354 -15.53 -19.11 1.99
CA ASP A 354 -15.40 -20.39 2.71
C ASP A 354 -15.26 -20.24 4.24
N VAL A 355 -14.56 -19.21 4.73
CA VAL A 355 -14.20 -19.14 6.17
C VAL A 355 -15.44 -18.86 7.04
N ARG A 356 -16.37 -18.01 6.58
CA ARG A 356 -17.58 -17.67 7.34
C ARG A 356 -18.54 -18.85 7.42
N GLU A 357 -18.79 -19.51 6.28
CA GLU A 357 -19.61 -20.72 6.22
C GLU A 357 -19.03 -21.79 7.15
N ARG A 358 -17.71 -21.99 7.10
CA ARG A 358 -17.05 -22.98 7.97
C ARG A 358 -17.08 -22.61 9.44
N LEU A 359 -16.94 -21.33 9.79
CA LEU A 359 -17.10 -20.89 11.18
C LEU A 359 -18.51 -21.20 11.71
N SER A 360 -19.54 -21.07 10.87
CA SER A 360 -20.92 -21.42 11.23
C SER A 360 -21.10 -22.93 11.42
N GLU A 361 -20.55 -23.75 10.53
CA GLU A 361 -20.53 -25.22 10.67
C GLU A 361 -19.78 -25.67 11.94
N ASP A 362 -18.66 -25.02 12.25
CA ASP A 362 -17.82 -25.27 13.42
C ASP A 362 -18.53 -24.86 14.72
N ALA A 363 -19.32 -23.79 14.70
CA ALA A 363 -20.17 -23.41 15.83
C ALA A 363 -21.26 -24.46 16.08
N GLY A 364 -21.78 -25.08 15.02
CA GLY A 364 -22.67 -26.25 15.10
C GLY A 364 -22.11 -27.42 15.93
N MET A 365 -20.80 -27.63 15.90
CA MET A 365 -20.12 -28.72 16.62
C MET A 365 -19.98 -28.47 18.12
N THR A 366 -20.32 -27.28 18.63
CA THR A 366 -20.26 -27.00 20.07
C THR A 366 -21.25 -27.83 20.90
N ALA A 367 -22.22 -28.48 20.25
CA ALA A 367 -23.14 -29.43 20.88
C ALA A 367 -22.64 -30.89 20.87
N ASP A 368 -21.56 -31.20 20.16
CA ASP A 368 -21.00 -32.55 19.97
C ASP A 368 -19.56 -32.58 20.50
N CYS A 369 -19.38 -33.06 21.74
CA CYS A 369 -18.06 -33.07 22.37
C CYS A 369 -17.07 -34.02 21.67
N ASP A 370 -17.53 -35.15 21.16
CA ASP A 370 -16.69 -36.13 20.48
C ASP A 370 -16.24 -35.59 19.11
N GLY A 371 -17.17 -34.97 18.37
CA GLY A 371 -16.86 -34.25 17.13
C GLY A 371 -15.92 -33.06 17.36
N PHE A 372 -16.09 -32.34 18.46
CA PHE A 372 -15.21 -31.24 18.84
C PHE A 372 -13.80 -31.73 19.18
N GLU A 373 -13.67 -32.80 19.97
CA GLU A 373 -12.39 -33.44 20.30
C GLU A 373 -11.66 -33.91 19.05
N SER A 374 -12.35 -34.64 18.17
CA SER A 374 -11.78 -35.13 16.91
C SER A 374 -11.22 -33.99 16.05
N ARG A 375 -11.88 -32.84 16.08
CA ARG A 375 -11.54 -31.70 15.22
C ARG A 375 -10.46 -30.79 15.78
N TYR A 376 -10.49 -30.53 17.08
CA TYR A 376 -9.68 -29.52 17.76
C TYR A 376 -8.65 -30.13 18.72
N GLY A 377 -8.68 -31.44 18.94
CA GLY A 377 -7.78 -32.18 19.81
C GLY A 377 -8.25 -32.22 21.27
N THR A 378 -7.79 -33.24 21.98
CA THR A 378 -8.13 -33.53 23.38
C THR A 378 -7.84 -32.35 24.32
N ASP A 379 -6.75 -31.60 24.08
CA ASP A 379 -6.36 -30.44 24.89
C ASP A 379 -7.38 -29.28 24.86
N ASN A 380 -8.31 -29.28 23.89
CA ASN A 380 -9.27 -28.19 23.68
C ASN A 380 -10.72 -28.56 24.03
N VAL A 381 -10.98 -29.79 24.47
CA VAL A 381 -12.34 -30.29 24.74
C VAL A 381 -13.08 -29.49 25.81
N TRP A 382 -12.34 -28.96 26.80
CA TRP A 382 -12.91 -28.09 27.84
C TRP A 382 -13.67 -26.88 27.28
N ILE A 383 -13.25 -26.36 26.11
CA ILE A 383 -13.92 -25.24 25.43
C ILE A 383 -15.35 -25.63 25.07
N CYS A 384 -15.56 -26.85 24.56
CA CYS A 384 -16.89 -27.35 24.18
C CYS A 384 -17.82 -27.38 25.40
N PHE A 385 -17.37 -27.95 26.52
CA PHE A 385 -18.16 -28.04 27.74
C PHE A 385 -18.54 -26.66 28.29
N ASP A 386 -17.62 -25.69 28.28
CA ASP A 386 -17.91 -24.35 28.80
C ASP A 386 -18.81 -23.54 27.85
N LEU A 387 -18.69 -23.72 26.53
CA LEU A 387 -19.64 -23.14 25.58
C LEU A 387 -21.05 -23.70 25.75
N GLN A 388 -21.20 -24.99 26.04
CA GLN A 388 -22.51 -25.60 26.34
C GLN A 388 -23.13 -25.03 27.63
N LYS A 389 -22.31 -24.72 28.65
CA LYS A 389 -22.79 -24.01 29.86
C LYS A 389 -23.30 -22.62 29.52
N LEU A 390 -22.60 -21.87 28.66
CA LEU A 390 -23.06 -20.56 28.19
C LEU A 390 -24.34 -20.65 27.37
N TYR A 391 -24.44 -21.63 26.47
CA TYR A 391 -25.65 -21.90 25.70
C TYR A 391 -26.84 -22.21 26.61
N THR A 392 -26.64 -23.06 27.63
CA THR A 392 -27.68 -23.40 28.61
C THR A 392 -28.14 -22.17 29.40
N ARG A 393 -27.22 -21.29 29.82
CA ARG A 393 -27.54 -20.00 30.45
C ARG A 393 -28.37 -19.12 29.52
N PHE A 394 -28.01 -19.05 28.25
CA PHE A 394 -28.71 -18.28 27.24
C PHE A 394 -30.15 -18.78 27.03
N VAL A 395 -30.33 -20.08 26.79
CA VAL A 395 -31.66 -20.69 26.63
C VAL A 395 -32.53 -20.46 27.86
N LYS A 396 -31.97 -20.63 29.08
CA LYS A 396 -32.70 -20.38 30.32
C LYS A 396 -33.13 -18.90 30.44
N GLY A 397 -32.26 -17.97 30.08
CA GLY A 397 -32.57 -16.54 30.09
C GLY A 397 -33.65 -16.16 29.08
N ILE A 398 -33.61 -16.71 27.86
CA ILE A 398 -34.66 -16.50 26.85
C ILE A 398 -36.00 -17.06 27.33
N ARG A 399 -36.02 -18.29 27.87
CA ARG A 399 -37.25 -18.91 28.41
C ARG A 399 -37.83 -18.14 29.60
N GLN A 400 -36.99 -17.46 30.38
CA GLN A 400 -37.44 -16.55 31.44
C GLN A 400 -38.04 -15.26 30.86
N MET A 401 -37.42 -14.66 29.85
CA MET A 401 -37.96 -13.45 29.20
C MET A 401 -39.28 -13.71 28.47
N GLN A 402 -39.47 -14.89 27.86
CA GLN A 402 -40.73 -15.28 27.21
C GLN A 402 -41.95 -15.14 28.14
N ARG A 403 -41.78 -15.34 29.45
CA ARG A 403 -42.87 -15.16 30.44
C ARG A 403 -43.37 -13.71 30.51
N SER A 404 -42.55 -12.75 30.08
CA SER A 404 -42.86 -11.31 30.11
C SER A 404 -43.31 -10.74 28.76
N PHE A 405 -43.01 -11.41 27.64
CA PHE A 405 -43.32 -10.92 26.27
C PHE A 405 -44.43 -11.73 25.56
N GLY A 406 -44.86 -12.86 26.12
CA GLY A 406 -45.96 -13.67 25.57
C GLY A 406 -45.51 -14.79 24.62
N PRO A 407 -46.41 -15.74 24.27
CA PRO A 407 -46.07 -16.96 23.53
C PRO A 407 -45.76 -16.73 22.04
N GLU A 408 -46.22 -15.63 21.44
CA GLU A 408 -45.98 -15.33 20.02
C GLU A 408 -44.52 -14.98 19.70
N ASP A 409 -43.77 -14.52 20.71
CA ASP A 409 -42.34 -14.19 20.61
C ASP A 409 -41.43 -15.38 20.95
N ALA A 410 -41.96 -16.60 21.11
CA ALA A 410 -41.18 -17.76 21.54
C ALA A 410 -40.37 -18.39 20.38
N PRO A 411 -39.02 -18.23 20.33
CA PRO A 411 -38.21 -18.96 19.36
C PRO A 411 -38.17 -20.47 19.64
N GLY A 412 -38.05 -21.24 18.56
CA GLY A 412 -37.75 -22.68 18.65
C GLY A 412 -36.30 -22.96 19.03
N ASP A 413 -36.02 -24.16 19.53
CA ASP A 413 -34.67 -24.55 19.96
C ASP A 413 -33.62 -24.49 18.83
N ALA A 414 -34.02 -24.68 17.57
CA ALA A 414 -33.14 -24.52 16.41
C ALA A 414 -32.73 -23.04 16.21
N GLN A 415 -33.67 -22.10 16.36
CA GLN A 415 -33.40 -20.66 16.25
C GLN A 415 -32.50 -20.18 17.38
N LEU A 416 -32.70 -20.68 18.61
CA LEU A 416 -31.82 -20.36 19.73
C LEU A 416 -30.38 -20.82 19.50
N ARG A 417 -30.20 -22.01 18.91
CA ARG A 417 -28.86 -22.51 18.51
C ARG A 417 -28.24 -21.60 17.46
N GLU A 418 -28.98 -21.29 16.40
CA GLU A 418 -28.53 -20.40 15.33
C GLU A 418 -28.06 -19.05 15.87
N TRP A 419 -28.83 -18.39 16.74
CA TRP A 419 -28.44 -17.08 17.29
C TRP A 419 -27.19 -17.16 18.16
N PHE A 420 -27.05 -18.22 18.95
CA PHE A 420 -25.87 -18.43 19.78
C PHE A 420 -24.63 -18.64 18.92
N HIS A 421 -24.72 -19.51 17.90
CA HIS A 421 -23.64 -19.81 16.96
C HIS A 421 -23.23 -18.58 16.14
N ASP A 422 -24.20 -17.88 15.55
CA ASP A 422 -23.96 -16.66 14.80
C ASP A 422 -23.26 -15.60 15.64
N ARG A 423 -23.63 -15.46 16.93
CA ARG A 423 -22.97 -14.51 17.83
C ARG A 423 -21.60 -14.96 18.30
N LEU A 424 -21.36 -16.28 18.41
CA LEU A 424 -20.04 -16.83 18.64
C LEU A 424 -19.10 -16.51 17.46
N CYS A 425 -19.57 -16.54 16.22
CA CYS A 425 -18.77 -16.20 15.05
C CYS A 425 -18.64 -14.69 14.81
N GLU A 426 -19.76 -13.96 14.87
CA GLU A 426 -19.86 -12.53 14.57
C GLU A 426 -20.49 -11.76 15.74
N PRO A 427 -19.72 -10.94 16.48
CA PRO A 427 -20.24 -10.21 17.65
C PRO A 427 -21.45 -9.31 17.36
N SER A 428 -21.60 -8.86 16.11
CA SER A 428 -22.67 -7.99 15.61
C SER A 428 -23.86 -8.73 15.01
N ALA A 429 -23.88 -10.07 14.99
CA ALA A 429 -24.94 -10.84 14.33
C ALA A 429 -26.34 -10.50 14.88
N PRO A 430 -27.31 -10.07 14.04
CA PRO A 430 -28.61 -9.63 14.52
C PRO A 430 -29.53 -10.80 14.85
N ILE A 431 -30.34 -10.65 15.91
CA ILE A 431 -31.47 -11.55 16.18
C ILE A 431 -32.63 -11.14 15.26
N ARG A 432 -33.18 -12.09 14.50
CA ARG A 432 -34.13 -11.79 13.41
C ARG A 432 -35.60 -11.99 13.79
N TRP A 433 -35.91 -12.82 14.79
CA TRP A 433 -37.28 -13.18 15.18
C TRP A 433 -37.79 -12.44 16.41
N GLY A 434 -39.10 -12.21 16.46
CA GLY A 434 -39.81 -11.60 17.59
C GLY A 434 -39.96 -10.07 17.49
N SER A 435 -40.70 -9.51 18.43
CA SER A 435 -40.93 -8.07 18.57
C SER A 435 -39.61 -7.27 18.70
N GLY A 436 -39.63 -5.98 18.35
CA GLY A 436 -38.45 -5.12 18.42
C GLY A 436 -37.82 -5.06 19.81
N SER A 437 -38.64 -4.99 20.85
CA SER A 437 -38.22 -5.00 22.26
C SER A 437 -37.65 -6.36 22.68
N PHE A 438 -38.27 -7.47 22.27
CA PHE A 438 -37.74 -8.82 22.54
C PHE A 438 -36.38 -9.03 21.88
N ARG A 439 -36.23 -8.66 20.60
CA ARG A 439 -34.96 -8.78 19.86
C ARG A 439 -33.82 -8.01 20.52
N GLN A 440 -34.10 -6.81 21.01
CA GLN A 440 -33.13 -6.00 21.74
C GLN A 440 -32.72 -6.68 23.04
N ALA A 441 -33.69 -7.08 23.87
CA ALA A 441 -33.44 -7.74 25.16
C ALA A 441 -32.66 -9.07 24.99
N ALA A 442 -33.04 -9.88 23.99
CA ALA A 442 -32.34 -11.13 23.67
C ALA A 442 -30.89 -10.88 23.19
N SER A 443 -30.67 -9.82 22.40
CA SER A 443 -29.33 -9.44 21.94
C SER A 443 -28.45 -8.95 23.09
N GLU A 444 -29.02 -8.16 24.02
CA GLU A 444 -28.34 -7.69 25.22
C GLU A 444 -27.98 -8.84 26.16
N LEU A 445 -28.92 -9.77 26.38
CA LEU A 445 -28.70 -10.98 27.18
C LEU A 445 -27.55 -11.82 26.60
N LEU A 446 -27.62 -12.17 25.32
CA LEU A 446 -26.58 -12.97 24.67
C LEU A 446 -25.23 -12.26 24.69
N GLY A 447 -25.22 -10.94 24.44
CA GLY A 447 -24.03 -10.11 24.55
C GLY A 447 -23.42 -10.10 25.95
N SER A 448 -24.25 -10.06 27.00
CA SER A 448 -23.78 -10.12 28.39
C SER A 448 -23.17 -11.48 28.74
N ILE A 449 -23.84 -12.58 28.37
CA ILE A 449 -23.38 -13.95 28.65
C ILE A 449 -22.02 -14.22 28.00
N LEU A 450 -21.82 -13.78 26.77
CA LEU A 450 -20.53 -13.95 26.08
C LEU A 450 -19.45 -13.00 26.63
N LYS A 451 -19.82 -11.81 27.12
CA LYS A 451 -18.90 -10.87 27.78
C LYS A 451 -18.46 -11.33 29.16
N ASP A 452 -19.25 -12.15 29.84
CA ASP A 452 -18.88 -12.74 31.14
C ASP A 452 -17.70 -13.73 31.02
N GLN A 453 -17.40 -14.23 29.81
CA GLN A 453 -16.34 -15.21 29.55
C GLN A 453 -15.50 -14.81 28.32
N PRO A 454 -14.80 -13.66 28.37
CA PRO A 454 -14.12 -13.11 27.19
C PRO A 454 -12.96 -13.99 26.72
N GLU A 455 -12.24 -14.63 27.65
CA GLU A 455 -11.10 -15.51 27.33
C GLU A 455 -11.55 -16.78 26.60
N LEU A 456 -12.60 -17.46 27.09
CA LEU A 456 -13.18 -18.63 26.44
C LEU A 456 -13.64 -18.31 25.01
N VAL A 457 -14.44 -17.26 24.84
CA VAL A 457 -14.99 -16.88 23.53
C VAL A 457 -13.87 -16.47 22.57
N THR A 458 -12.85 -15.76 23.05
CA THR A 458 -11.69 -15.37 22.24
C THR A 458 -10.86 -16.60 21.84
N THR A 459 -10.65 -17.53 22.77
CA THR A 459 -9.90 -18.77 22.53
C THR A 459 -10.62 -19.64 21.49
N TYR A 460 -11.92 -19.87 21.68
CA TYR A 460 -12.74 -20.58 20.70
C TYR A 460 -12.68 -19.92 19.31
N ARG A 461 -12.92 -18.61 19.22
CA ARG A 461 -12.89 -17.88 17.94
C ARG A 461 -11.55 -18.01 17.24
N LYS A 462 -10.45 -17.88 17.97
CA LYS A 462 -9.10 -18.05 17.41
C LYS A 462 -8.94 -19.46 16.83
N LEU A 463 -9.33 -20.47 17.59
CA LEU A 463 -9.14 -21.87 17.27
C LEU A 463 -10.03 -22.31 16.08
N ALA A 464 -11.30 -21.91 16.09
CA ALA A 464 -12.22 -22.12 14.98
C ALA A 464 -11.76 -21.38 13.71
N LEU A 465 -11.26 -20.14 13.83
CA LEU A 465 -10.74 -19.38 12.70
C LEU A 465 -9.48 -20.01 12.10
N GLU A 466 -8.55 -20.46 12.93
CA GLU A 466 -7.33 -21.16 12.49
C GLU A 466 -7.69 -22.46 11.75
N LYS A 467 -8.64 -23.25 12.27
CA LYS A 467 -9.09 -24.47 11.62
C LYS A 467 -9.85 -24.21 10.32
N ALA A 468 -10.76 -23.23 10.31
CA ALA A 468 -11.50 -22.83 9.11
C ALA A 468 -10.55 -22.36 8.01
N ARG A 469 -9.49 -21.61 8.36
CA ARG A 469 -8.42 -21.21 7.44
C ARG A 469 -7.66 -22.41 6.89
N ASP A 470 -7.24 -23.37 7.72
CA ASP A 470 -6.52 -24.58 7.27
C ASP A 470 -7.37 -25.41 6.29
N VAL A 471 -8.65 -25.63 6.61
CA VAL A 471 -9.56 -26.39 5.74
C VAL A 471 -9.81 -25.66 4.41
N SER A 472 -10.13 -24.36 4.46
CA SER A 472 -10.32 -23.54 3.25
C SER A 472 -9.05 -23.48 2.40
N PHE A 473 -7.88 -23.42 3.05
CA PHE A 473 -6.60 -23.44 2.37
C PHE A 473 -6.38 -24.76 1.60
N LYS A 474 -6.59 -25.90 2.25
CA LYS A 474 -6.45 -27.23 1.63
C LYS A 474 -7.41 -27.42 0.46
N ARG A 475 -8.67 -27.00 0.61
CA ARG A 475 -9.69 -27.06 -0.46
C ARG A 475 -9.24 -26.30 -1.71
N ASN A 476 -8.64 -25.13 -1.53
CA ASN A 476 -8.21 -24.25 -2.62
C ASN A 476 -6.72 -24.43 -2.97
N GLN A 477 -6.06 -25.48 -2.47
CA GLN A 477 -4.62 -25.69 -2.68
C GLN A 477 -4.28 -25.82 -4.17
N HIS A 478 -5.05 -26.60 -4.93
CA HIS A 478 -4.84 -26.79 -6.38
C HIS A 478 -4.95 -25.47 -7.17
N VAL A 479 -5.90 -24.61 -6.79
CA VAL A 479 -6.04 -23.28 -7.38
C VAL A 479 -4.81 -22.42 -7.11
N ARG A 480 -4.30 -22.43 -5.86
CA ARG A 480 -3.07 -21.70 -5.50
C ARG A 480 -1.85 -22.23 -6.25
N ASN A 481 -1.68 -23.55 -6.33
CA ASN A 481 -0.59 -24.19 -7.09
C ASN A 481 -0.62 -23.73 -8.55
N SER A 482 -1.79 -23.78 -9.19
CA SER A 482 -1.97 -23.42 -10.60
C SER A 482 -1.75 -21.93 -10.85
N LEU A 483 -2.26 -21.06 -9.97
CA LEU A 483 -2.03 -19.61 -10.04
C LEU A 483 -0.55 -19.27 -9.93
N VAL A 484 0.17 -19.85 -8.96
CA VAL A 484 1.62 -19.57 -8.79
C VAL A 484 2.41 -20.07 -10.00
N SER A 485 2.07 -21.25 -10.53
CA SER A 485 2.74 -21.79 -11.72
C SER A 485 2.56 -20.86 -12.93
N ASN A 486 1.33 -20.40 -13.19
CA ASN A 486 1.04 -19.46 -14.27
C ASN A 486 1.65 -18.06 -14.07
N LEU A 487 1.89 -17.64 -12.82
CA LEU A 487 2.60 -16.40 -12.51
C LEU A 487 4.11 -16.52 -12.82
N LEU A 488 4.72 -17.68 -12.54
CA LEU A 488 6.11 -17.96 -12.91
C LEU A 488 6.26 -18.09 -14.43
N ASP A 489 5.32 -18.75 -15.10
CA ASP A 489 5.22 -18.78 -16.57
C ASP A 489 5.13 -17.37 -17.17
N LEU A 490 4.30 -16.49 -16.59
CA LEU A 490 4.25 -15.08 -17.03
C LEU A 490 5.62 -14.39 -16.91
N LEU A 491 6.33 -14.59 -15.79
CA LEU A 491 7.64 -13.98 -15.58
C LEU A 491 8.68 -14.45 -16.58
N GLN A 492 8.69 -15.75 -16.87
CA GLN A 492 9.56 -16.34 -17.89
C GLN A 492 9.21 -15.75 -19.27
N TRP A 493 7.93 -15.67 -19.62
CA TRP A 493 7.47 -15.11 -20.88
C TRP A 493 7.92 -13.66 -21.08
N LEU A 494 7.79 -12.84 -20.04
CA LEU A 494 8.27 -11.45 -20.05
C LEU A 494 9.77 -11.36 -20.32
N GLY A 495 10.56 -12.21 -19.67
CA GLY A 495 12.00 -12.32 -19.89
C GLY A 495 12.36 -12.71 -21.33
N GLU A 496 11.70 -13.73 -21.88
CA GLU A 496 11.92 -14.19 -23.26
C GLU A 496 11.56 -13.12 -24.29
N ARG A 497 10.47 -12.39 -24.06
CA ARG A 497 10.05 -11.28 -24.92
C ARG A 497 10.85 -10.00 -24.69
N ARG A 498 11.79 -10.02 -23.74
CA ARG A 498 12.60 -8.88 -23.33
C ARG A 498 11.73 -7.67 -22.97
N VAL A 499 10.61 -7.90 -22.31
CA VAL A 499 9.68 -6.85 -21.88
C VAL A 499 9.63 -6.82 -20.36
N ALA A 500 9.98 -5.68 -19.77
CA ALA A 500 9.79 -5.44 -18.34
C ALA A 500 8.54 -4.57 -18.13
N ILE A 501 7.62 -4.96 -17.24
CA ILE A 501 6.33 -4.29 -17.04
C ILE A 501 6.43 -3.14 -16.03
N ARG A 502 7.19 -3.32 -14.95
CA ARG A 502 7.51 -2.32 -13.91
C ARG A 502 6.35 -1.81 -13.05
N ASP A 503 5.12 -2.27 -13.28
CA ASP A 503 3.99 -2.06 -12.35
C ASP A 503 3.13 -3.33 -12.24
N LEU A 504 3.80 -4.49 -12.13
CA LEU A 504 3.13 -5.75 -11.81
C LEU A 504 2.47 -5.65 -10.42
N LYS A 505 1.15 -5.87 -10.39
CA LYS A 505 0.34 -5.96 -9.18
C LYS A 505 -0.92 -6.77 -9.47
N PRO A 506 -1.62 -7.31 -8.46
CA PRO A 506 -2.81 -8.14 -8.68
C PRO A 506 -3.92 -7.45 -9.48
N ASP A 507 -4.03 -6.13 -9.40
CA ASP A 507 -5.02 -5.34 -10.15
C ASP A 507 -4.66 -5.19 -11.63
N ASN A 508 -3.36 -5.31 -11.97
CA ASN A 508 -2.87 -5.22 -13.36
C ASN A 508 -2.73 -6.61 -14.03
N LEU A 509 -3.31 -7.64 -13.40
CA LEU A 509 -3.29 -9.02 -13.87
C LEU A 509 -4.72 -9.57 -13.96
N PHE A 510 -4.96 -10.41 -14.96
CA PHE A 510 -6.21 -11.16 -15.07
C PHE A 510 -5.94 -12.61 -15.46
N VAL A 511 -6.89 -13.49 -15.18
CA VAL A 511 -6.87 -14.88 -15.63
C VAL A 511 -7.73 -15.02 -16.88
N SER A 512 -7.17 -15.65 -17.90
CA SER A 512 -7.81 -15.90 -19.20
C SER A 512 -7.92 -17.41 -19.40
N GLY A 513 -9.14 -17.93 -19.26
CA GLY A 513 -9.52 -19.31 -19.51
C GLY A 513 -10.93 -19.35 -20.11
N ASP A 514 -11.53 -20.54 -20.21
CA ASP A 514 -12.93 -20.69 -20.66
C ASP A 514 -13.89 -20.08 -19.61
N PRO A 515 -14.60 -18.97 -19.92
CA PRO A 515 -15.49 -18.32 -18.95
C PRO A 515 -16.62 -19.23 -18.46
N SER A 516 -17.06 -20.20 -19.27
CA SER A 516 -18.12 -21.14 -18.90
C SER A 516 -17.69 -22.13 -17.82
N ARG A 517 -16.37 -22.32 -17.65
CA ARG A 517 -15.77 -23.20 -16.66
C ARG A 517 -15.28 -22.44 -15.42
N TYR A 518 -15.58 -21.16 -15.26
CA TYR A 518 -15.19 -20.43 -14.05
C TYR A 518 -16.03 -20.88 -12.83
N PRO A 519 -15.43 -21.09 -11.63
CA PRO A 519 -14.01 -20.98 -11.29
C PRO A 519 -13.22 -22.29 -11.48
N LEU A 520 -13.85 -23.38 -11.95
CA LEU A 520 -13.25 -24.72 -12.07
C LEU A 520 -11.95 -24.74 -12.90
N PHE A 521 -11.87 -23.96 -13.98
CA PHE A 521 -10.66 -23.89 -14.82
C PHE A 521 -9.41 -23.46 -14.03
N LEU A 522 -9.56 -22.76 -12.90
CA LEU A 522 -8.43 -22.34 -12.06
C LEU A 522 -7.73 -23.52 -11.37
N SER A 523 -8.33 -24.71 -11.39
CA SER A 523 -7.78 -25.90 -10.74
C SER A 523 -6.58 -26.51 -11.47
N SER A 524 -6.35 -26.12 -12.73
CA SER A 524 -5.25 -26.61 -13.56
C SER A 524 -4.52 -25.44 -14.23
N ALA A 525 -3.20 -25.43 -14.16
CA ALA A 525 -2.39 -24.40 -14.81
C ALA A 525 -2.53 -24.40 -16.35
N GLN A 526 -2.91 -25.52 -16.95
CA GLN A 526 -3.07 -25.65 -18.41
C GLN A 526 -4.40 -25.09 -18.94
N ASP A 527 -5.39 -24.93 -18.06
CA ASP A 527 -6.75 -24.51 -18.42
C ASP A 527 -6.89 -22.97 -18.51
N PHE A 528 -5.86 -22.22 -18.11
CA PHE A 528 -5.84 -20.76 -18.19
C PHE A 528 -4.42 -20.19 -18.32
N SER A 529 -4.34 -18.92 -18.68
CA SER A 529 -3.10 -18.13 -18.66
C SER A 529 -3.33 -16.84 -17.87
N VAL A 530 -2.24 -16.20 -17.40
CA VAL A 530 -2.31 -14.88 -16.77
C VAL A 530 -1.99 -13.81 -17.81
N GLY A 531 -2.95 -12.93 -18.06
CA GLY A 531 -2.80 -11.77 -18.94
C GLY A 531 -2.52 -10.47 -18.18
N LEU A 532 -2.21 -9.42 -18.94
CA LEU A 532 -1.75 -8.12 -18.43
C LEU A 532 -2.69 -6.97 -18.86
N ILE A 533 -2.87 -5.99 -17.98
CA ILE A 533 -3.47 -4.69 -18.30
C ILE A 533 -2.51 -3.59 -17.86
N ASP A 534 -2.73 -2.38 -18.35
CA ASP A 534 -2.02 -1.17 -17.91
C ASP A 534 -0.52 -1.24 -18.25
N LEU A 535 -0.21 -1.28 -19.56
CA LEU A 535 1.15 -1.49 -20.08
C LEU A 535 1.96 -0.17 -20.20
N GLU A 536 1.47 0.92 -19.63
CA GLU A 536 2.05 2.27 -19.78
C GLU A 536 3.48 2.39 -19.21
N THR A 537 3.82 1.58 -18.19
CA THR A 537 5.14 1.56 -17.56
C THR A 537 6.10 0.54 -18.19
N ALA A 538 5.60 -0.28 -19.12
CA ALA A 538 6.38 -1.36 -19.70
C ALA A 538 7.53 -0.81 -20.56
N ILE A 539 8.58 -1.59 -20.73
CA ILE A 539 9.75 -1.29 -21.56
C ILE A 539 10.06 -2.51 -22.42
N ILE A 540 10.23 -2.30 -23.71
CA ILE A 540 10.84 -3.28 -24.61
C ILE A 540 12.35 -3.07 -24.55
N CYS A 541 13.08 -4.00 -23.94
CA CYS A 541 14.52 -3.93 -23.76
C CYS A 541 15.23 -4.13 -25.12
N PRO A 542 16.05 -3.17 -25.58
CA PRO A 542 16.71 -3.25 -26.89
C PRO A 542 17.61 -4.48 -27.01
N THR A 543 17.71 -5.04 -28.22
CA THR A 543 18.59 -6.18 -28.51
C THR A 543 20.05 -5.78 -28.74
N SER A 544 20.28 -4.58 -29.29
CA SER A 544 21.61 -4.04 -29.53
C SER A 544 22.12 -3.20 -28.36
N PRO A 545 23.38 -3.38 -27.90
CA PRO A 545 23.99 -2.55 -26.86
C PRO A 545 24.06 -1.06 -27.22
N GLU A 546 24.08 -0.73 -28.52
CA GLU A 546 24.17 0.64 -29.01
C GLU A 546 22.83 1.38 -28.92
N THR A 547 21.72 0.66 -28.77
CA THR A 547 20.39 1.26 -28.68
C THR A 547 20.10 1.66 -27.24
N PRO A 548 19.88 2.95 -26.95
CA PRO A 548 19.60 3.40 -25.59
C PRO A 548 18.25 2.85 -25.10
N TYR A 549 18.19 2.48 -23.83
CA TYR A 549 16.92 2.10 -23.19
C TYR A 549 15.97 3.30 -23.17
N PRO A 550 14.71 3.15 -23.63
CA PRO A 550 13.72 4.21 -23.52
C PRO A 550 13.48 4.53 -22.04
N GLN A 551 13.32 5.81 -21.72
CA GLN A 551 13.02 6.23 -20.35
C GLN A 551 11.57 5.87 -20.02
N PRO A 552 11.31 4.92 -19.11
CA PRO A 552 9.96 4.63 -18.65
C PRO A 552 9.42 5.76 -17.78
N GLN A 553 8.11 5.75 -17.57
CA GLN A 553 7.49 6.53 -16.52
C GLN A 553 8.12 6.18 -15.16
N LEU A 554 8.49 7.23 -14.41
CA LEU A 554 9.01 7.09 -13.06
C LEU A 554 7.84 6.93 -12.10
N GLY A 555 7.84 5.83 -11.35
CA GLY A 555 6.74 5.48 -10.48
C GLY A 555 6.55 3.98 -10.39
N GLY A 556 5.73 3.58 -9.44
CA GLY A 556 5.35 2.21 -9.20
C GLY A 556 4.46 2.12 -7.97
N THR A 557 3.75 1.01 -7.83
CA THR A 557 2.93 0.77 -6.66
C THR A 557 3.82 0.41 -5.45
N PRO A 558 3.86 1.20 -4.36
CA PRO A 558 4.84 1.05 -3.28
C PRO A 558 5.00 -0.36 -2.68
N THR A 559 3.94 -1.16 -2.63
CA THR A 559 3.99 -2.55 -2.12
C THR A 559 4.65 -3.55 -3.07
N TYR A 560 4.86 -3.16 -4.33
CA TYR A 560 5.43 -3.97 -5.41
C TYR A 560 6.60 -3.26 -6.13
N ALA A 561 6.93 -2.04 -5.72
CA ALA A 561 8.00 -1.25 -6.31
C ALA A 561 9.28 -1.31 -5.47
N THR A 562 10.39 -0.97 -6.11
CA THR A 562 11.73 -0.78 -5.51
C THR A 562 12.19 0.67 -5.69
N PRO A 563 13.20 1.16 -4.93
CA PRO A 563 13.71 2.52 -5.07
C PRO A 563 14.13 2.89 -6.50
N SER A 564 14.67 1.94 -7.27
CA SER A 564 15.11 2.18 -8.65
C SER A 564 13.98 2.53 -9.62
N HIS A 565 12.70 2.31 -9.28
CA HIS A 565 11.56 2.77 -10.09
C HIS A 565 11.49 4.30 -10.21
N PHE A 566 12.12 5.01 -9.27
CA PHE A 566 12.04 6.47 -9.14
C PHE A 566 13.31 7.18 -9.65
N ILE A 567 14.21 6.44 -10.30
CA ILE A 567 15.49 6.96 -10.79
C ILE A 567 15.51 6.92 -12.33
N PRO A 568 15.96 7.99 -13.01
CA PRO A 568 16.15 8.00 -14.45
C PRO A 568 17.21 6.98 -14.92
N ASN A 569 17.02 6.45 -16.13
CA ASN A 569 17.91 5.47 -16.76
C ASN A 569 19.35 5.97 -16.87
N LYS A 570 19.53 7.29 -17.10
CA LYS A 570 20.86 7.91 -17.16
C LYS A 570 21.66 7.64 -15.88
N LEU A 571 21.06 7.84 -14.71
CA LEU A 571 21.72 7.61 -13.42
C LEU A 571 21.79 6.11 -13.09
N LEU A 572 20.73 5.36 -13.37
CA LEU A 572 20.75 3.91 -13.15
C LEU A 572 21.85 3.23 -13.95
N GLY A 573 22.13 3.67 -15.19
CA GLY A 573 23.17 3.09 -16.04
C GLY A 573 24.59 3.45 -15.62
N GLU A 574 24.76 4.50 -14.80
CA GLU A 574 26.04 4.83 -14.16
C GLU A 574 26.29 3.92 -12.93
N TRP A 575 25.23 3.45 -12.28
CA TRP A 575 25.31 2.69 -11.02
C TRP A 575 25.20 1.18 -11.20
N PHE A 576 24.47 0.74 -12.21
CA PHE A 576 24.22 -0.66 -12.51
C PHE A 576 24.78 -1.01 -13.89
N PRO A 577 25.59 -2.08 -13.99
CA PRO A 577 26.22 -2.46 -15.25
C PRO A 577 25.22 -2.95 -16.31
N ASP A 578 24.09 -3.53 -15.88
CA ASP A 578 23.02 -4.00 -16.77
C ASP A 578 21.66 -3.41 -16.37
N LEU A 579 21.23 -2.37 -17.10
CA LEU A 579 19.92 -1.75 -16.93
C LEU A 579 18.75 -2.71 -17.20
N GLY A 580 18.89 -3.60 -18.18
CA GLY A 580 17.87 -4.57 -18.52
C GLY A 580 17.61 -5.51 -17.35
N GLN A 581 18.70 -6.01 -16.74
CA GLN A 581 18.60 -6.84 -15.53
C GLN A 581 17.87 -6.12 -14.40
N ILE A 582 18.11 -4.82 -14.17
CA ILE A 582 17.40 -4.05 -13.15
C ILE A 582 15.90 -3.99 -13.42
N PHE A 583 15.47 -3.78 -14.67
CA PHE A 583 14.06 -3.76 -15.00
C PHE A 583 13.38 -5.12 -14.80
N PHE A 584 14.06 -6.23 -15.13
CA PHE A 584 13.52 -7.56 -14.83
C PHE A 584 13.48 -7.83 -13.31
N MET A 585 14.49 -7.41 -12.55
CA MET A 585 14.48 -7.61 -11.09
C MET A 585 13.35 -6.81 -10.40
N GLN A 586 12.91 -5.69 -10.98
CA GLN A 586 11.71 -4.99 -10.53
C GLN A 586 10.45 -5.86 -10.64
N ASP A 587 10.28 -6.55 -11.78
CA ASP A 587 9.16 -7.47 -12.00
C ASP A 587 9.26 -8.72 -11.12
N TRP A 588 10.47 -9.26 -10.90
CA TRP A 588 10.69 -10.36 -9.97
C TRP A 588 10.31 -9.98 -8.54
N TYR A 589 10.72 -8.80 -8.07
CA TYR A 589 10.35 -8.28 -6.74
C TYR A 589 8.83 -8.18 -6.57
N ALA A 590 8.15 -7.61 -7.57
CA ALA A 590 6.70 -7.51 -7.58
C ALA A 590 6.04 -8.90 -7.52
N LEU A 591 6.50 -9.84 -8.34
CA LEU A 591 5.95 -11.19 -8.40
C LEU A 591 6.13 -11.96 -7.08
N ILE A 592 7.26 -11.81 -6.39
CA ILE A 592 7.48 -12.37 -5.05
C ILE A 592 6.36 -11.91 -4.10
N GLY A 593 6.03 -10.62 -4.11
CA GLY A 593 4.92 -10.07 -3.35
C GLY A 593 3.55 -10.62 -3.75
N ILE A 594 3.30 -10.78 -5.05
CA ILE A 594 2.05 -11.32 -5.59
C ILE A 594 1.88 -12.79 -5.22
N VAL A 595 2.88 -13.64 -5.46
CA VAL A 595 2.88 -15.07 -5.12
C VAL A 595 2.66 -15.29 -3.64
N PHE A 596 3.36 -14.55 -2.78
CA PHE A 596 3.12 -14.59 -1.34
C PHE A 596 1.67 -14.25 -0.99
N THR A 597 1.10 -13.23 -1.63
CA THR A 597 -0.30 -12.82 -1.39
C THR A 597 -1.28 -13.88 -1.91
N VAL A 598 -1.01 -14.54 -3.04
CA VAL A 598 -1.83 -15.65 -3.56
C VAL A 598 -1.84 -16.82 -2.57
N VAL A 599 -0.71 -17.15 -1.95
CA VAL A 599 -0.62 -18.27 -1.02
C VAL A 599 -1.15 -17.93 0.38
N THR A 600 -0.95 -16.70 0.87
CA THR A 600 -1.28 -16.37 2.27
C THR A 600 -2.54 -15.52 2.42
N GLY A 601 -2.95 -14.81 1.37
CA GLY A 601 -3.94 -13.74 1.44
C GLY A 601 -3.42 -12.45 2.09
N GLU A 602 -2.15 -12.40 2.49
CA GLU A 602 -1.51 -11.27 3.17
C GLU A 602 -0.53 -10.55 2.23
N ARG A 603 -0.39 -9.23 2.38
CA ARG A 603 0.63 -8.46 1.63
C ARG A 603 2.02 -8.69 2.23
N LEU A 604 3.01 -8.94 1.38
CA LEU A 604 4.38 -9.20 1.83
C LEU A 604 5.11 -7.94 2.32
N PHE A 605 5.22 -6.89 1.50
CA PHE A 605 6.09 -5.73 1.77
C PHE A 605 5.32 -4.48 2.23
N GLN A 606 4.41 -4.63 3.19
CA GLN A 606 3.56 -3.51 3.64
C GLN A 606 4.35 -2.47 4.44
N ARG A 607 5.23 -2.91 5.34
CA ARG A 607 6.06 -2.01 6.16
C ARG A 607 7.15 -1.36 5.32
N THR A 608 7.78 -2.14 4.44
CA THR A 608 8.77 -1.62 3.48
C THR A 608 8.16 -0.53 2.59
N ALA A 609 6.91 -0.70 2.14
CA ALA A 609 6.22 0.29 1.31
C ALA A 609 6.05 1.67 1.97
N GLU A 610 5.97 1.74 3.30
CA GLU A 610 5.84 3.01 4.05
C GLU A 610 7.07 3.90 3.89
N LEU A 611 8.23 3.34 3.53
CA LEU A 611 9.45 4.11 3.29
C LEU A 611 9.35 5.03 2.07
N PHE A 612 8.54 4.69 1.06
CA PHE A 612 8.49 5.42 -0.20
C PHE A 612 8.13 6.90 -0.05
N GLY A 613 7.27 7.24 0.92
CA GLY A 613 6.96 8.64 1.21
C GLY A 613 8.21 9.46 1.56
N GLY A 614 9.11 8.88 2.37
CA GLY A 614 10.38 9.49 2.76
C GLY A 614 11.44 9.45 1.64
N ILE A 615 11.48 8.36 0.87
CA ILE A 615 12.41 8.21 -0.28
C ILE A 615 12.10 9.27 -1.33
N ILE A 616 10.84 9.38 -1.77
CA ILE A 616 10.41 10.34 -2.79
C ILE A 616 10.66 11.77 -2.31
N TYR A 617 10.37 12.07 -1.04
CA TYR A 617 10.65 13.39 -0.46
C TYR A 617 12.15 13.73 -0.50
N SER A 618 13.01 12.78 -0.10
CA SER A 618 14.47 12.98 -0.07
C SER A 618 15.05 13.17 -1.47
N LEU A 619 14.61 12.36 -2.44
CA LEU A 619 15.01 12.49 -3.83
C LEU A 619 14.63 13.85 -4.43
N LYS A 620 13.46 14.39 -4.09
CA LYS A 620 13.06 15.74 -4.53
C LYS A 620 13.86 16.85 -3.87
N GLN A 621 14.18 16.71 -2.57
CA GLN A 621 14.92 17.72 -1.81
C GLN A 621 16.40 17.83 -2.21
N SER A 622 16.96 16.79 -2.86
CA SER A 622 18.34 16.79 -3.38
C SER A 622 18.65 18.07 -4.18
N LYS A 623 17.71 18.50 -5.05
CA LYS A 623 17.81 19.72 -5.87
C LYS A 623 17.89 21.01 -5.05
N THR A 624 17.08 21.10 -4.01
CA THR A 624 17.03 22.30 -3.15
C THR A 624 18.17 22.38 -2.15
N GLN A 625 18.75 21.24 -1.76
CA GLN A 625 19.82 21.15 -0.76
C GLN A 625 21.22 20.95 -1.37
N ASN A 626 21.34 20.89 -2.70
CA ASN A 626 22.57 20.61 -3.43
C ASN A 626 23.30 19.35 -2.94
N LYS A 627 22.55 18.33 -2.51
CA LYS A 627 23.09 17.05 -2.06
C LYS A 627 23.22 16.09 -3.25
N PRO A 628 24.32 15.32 -3.35
CA PRO A 628 24.47 14.31 -4.40
C PRO A 628 23.33 13.28 -4.38
N VAL A 629 22.71 13.04 -5.54
CA VAL A 629 21.52 12.16 -5.68
C VAL A 629 21.87 10.70 -5.43
N ASP A 630 23.08 10.29 -5.81
CA ASP A 630 23.68 8.98 -5.54
C ASP A 630 23.74 8.66 -4.04
N GLN A 631 24.25 9.58 -3.22
CA GLN A 631 24.33 9.38 -1.77
C GLN A 631 22.94 9.21 -1.14
N ILE A 632 21.97 10.02 -1.59
CA ILE A 632 20.58 9.92 -1.13
C ILE A 632 19.96 8.60 -1.57
N TYR A 633 20.18 8.20 -2.82
CA TYR A 633 19.67 6.96 -3.39
C TYR A 633 20.18 5.76 -2.61
N TRP A 634 21.50 5.61 -2.46
CA TRP A 634 22.09 4.45 -1.79
C TRP A 634 21.67 4.36 -0.32
N SER A 635 21.64 5.47 0.41
CA SER A 635 21.12 5.48 1.79
C SER A 635 19.65 5.03 1.87
N CYS A 636 18.82 5.43 0.90
CA CYS A 636 17.44 4.98 0.81
C CYS A 636 17.32 3.51 0.39
N ASN A 637 18.18 3.06 -0.54
CA ASN A 637 18.21 1.70 -1.07
C ASN A 637 18.60 0.71 0.02
N ASP A 638 19.64 1.00 0.79
CA ASP A 638 20.11 0.13 1.89
C ASP A 638 19.01 -0.04 2.94
N ARG A 639 18.40 1.08 3.36
CA ARG A 639 17.30 1.04 4.32
C ARG A 639 16.10 0.27 3.78
N PHE A 640 15.78 0.42 2.49
CA PHE A 640 14.70 -0.30 1.83
C PHE A 640 14.95 -1.81 1.87
N TRP A 641 16.11 -2.27 1.40
CA TRP A 641 16.40 -3.70 1.32
C TRP A 641 16.58 -4.33 2.70
N LEU A 642 17.10 -3.59 3.69
CA LEU A 642 17.21 -4.09 5.07
C LEU A 642 15.82 -4.38 5.64
N MET A 643 14.88 -3.47 5.41
CA MET A 643 13.49 -3.63 5.82
C MET A 643 12.78 -4.72 5.02
N ALA A 644 13.00 -4.79 3.71
CA ALA A 644 12.44 -5.81 2.84
C ALA A 644 12.88 -7.22 3.28
N ARG A 645 14.17 -7.39 3.62
CA ARG A 645 14.71 -8.67 4.08
C ARG A 645 14.18 -9.07 5.46
N ASP A 646 14.08 -8.14 6.40
CA ASP A 646 13.45 -8.38 7.71
C ASP A 646 11.98 -8.79 7.56
N GLU A 647 11.22 -8.04 6.76
CA GLU A 647 9.80 -8.29 6.52
C GLU A 647 9.58 -9.62 5.79
N PHE A 648 10.39 -9.91 4.77
CA PHE A 648 10.41 -11.18 4.05
C PHE A 648 10.62 -12.34 5.02
N ASN A 649 11.74 -12.37 5.74
CA ASN A 649 12.10 -13.46 6.64
C ASN A 649 11.04 -13.71 7.72
N LYS A 650 10.50 -12.65 8.34
CA LYS A 650 9.47 -12.79 9.38
C LYS A 650 8.16 -13.35 8.82
N LYS A 651 7.71 -12.84 7.67
CA LYS A 651 6.41 -13.23 7.10
C LYS A 651 6.45 -14.60 6.44
N THR A 652 7.55 -14.96 5.78
CA THR A 652 7.72 -16.31 5.21
C THR A 652 7.89 -17.36 6.31
N ALA A 653 8.64 -17.06 7.38
CA ALA A 653 8.73 -17.96 8.54
C ALA A 653 7.37 -18.18 9.22
N ARG A 654 6.61 -17.10 9.45
CA ARG A 654 5.26 -17.18 10.03
C ARG A 654 4.29 -18.01 9.19
N ASN A 655 4.40 -17.90 7.87
CA ASN A 655 3.50 -18.58 6.92
C ASN A 655 4.14 -19.83 6.29
N ALA A 656 5.23 -20.35 6.84
CA ALA A 656 5.95 -21.49 6.30
C ALA A 656 5.06 -22.73 6.06
N PRO A 657 4.12 -23.10 6.97
CA PRO A 657 3.24 -24.24 6.72
C PRO A 657 2.43 -24.12 5.41
N PHE A 658 1.95 -22.91 5.08
CA PHE A 658 1.20 -22.65 3.85
C PHE A 658 2.13 -22.64 2.63
N LEU A 659 3.27 -21.95 2.74
CA LEU A 659 4.24 -21.79 1.63
C LEU A 659 4.91 -23.12 1.25
N THR A 660 5.11 -24.03 2.20
CA THR A 660 5.65 -25.37 1.93
C THR A 660 4.60 -26.31 1.35
N THR A 661 3.32 -26.11 1.70
CA THR A 661 2.21 -26.96 1.21
C THR A 661 1.84 -26.64 -0.24
N VAL A 662 1.96 -25.39 -0.67
CA VAL A 662 1.75 -25.03 -2.09
C VAL A 662 2.98 -25.45 -2.88
N ILE A 663 2.73 -26.28 -3.89
CA ILE A 663 3.75 -26.81 -4.79
C ILE A 663 3.48 -26.23 -6.18
N ALA A 664 4.44 -25.50 -6.73
CA ALA A 664 4.31 -24.85 -8.02
C ALA A 664 5.25 -25.48 -9.05
N GLU A 665 4.82 -25.47 -10.30
CA GLU A 665 5.65 -25.77 -11.46
C GLU A 665 6.35 -24.48 -11.89
N ALA A 666 7.68 -24.53 -12.00
CA ALA A 666 8.50 -23.41 -12.39
C ALA A 666 9.12 -23.69 -13.76
N PRO A 667 9.01 -22.77 -14.73
CA PRO A 667 9.65 -22.92 -16.04
C PRO A 667 11.16 -23.13 -15.92
N GLU A 668 11.72 -24.04 -16.73
CA GLU A 668 13.15 -24.36 -16.72
C GLU A 668 14.06 -23.13 -16.90
N PRO A 669 13.75 -22.13 -17.75
CA PRO A 669 14.57 -20.91 -17.85
C PRO A 669 14.66 -20.10 -16.54
N ILE A 670 13.64 -20.15 -15.68
CA ILE A 670 13.70 -19.54 -14.35
C ILE A 670 14.59 -20.38 -13.43
N LEU A 671 14.43 -21.71 -13.46
CA LEU A 671 15.22 -22.62 -12.64
C LEU A 671 16.72 -22.56 -13.00
N GLU A 672 17.07 -22.50 -14.28
CA GLU A 672 18.44 -22.34 -14.76
C GLU A 672 19.06 -21.03 -14.24
N GLN A 673 18.31 -19.93 -14.35
CA GLN A 673 18.71 -18.64 -13.79
C GLN A 673 18.97 -18.73 -12.28
N LEU A 674 18.06 -19.38 -11.52
CA LEU A 674 18.23 -19.57 -10.09
C LEU A 674 19.45 -20.45 -9.76
N ARG A 675 19.63 -21.58 -10.45
CA ARG A 675 20.79 -22.48 -10.24
C ARG A 675 22.11 -21.76 -10.53
N SER A 676 22.20 -21.06 -11.66
CA SER A 676 23.38 -20.27 -12.02
C SER A 676 23.70 -19.22 -10.94
N PHE A 677 22.69 -18.47 -10.50
CA PHE A 677 22.84 -17.51 -9.41
C PHE A 677 23.29 -18.17 -8.10
N LEU A 678 22.70 -19.30 -7.71
CA LEU A 678 23.02 -19.97 -6.45
C LEU A 678 24.48 -20.46 -6.41
N VAL A 679 25.00 -20.99 -7.51
CA VAL A 679 26.41 -21.39 -7.62
C VAL A 679 27.34 -20.21 -7.37
N GLU A 680 27.08 -19.08 -8.04
CA GLU A 680 27.86 -17.85 -7.86
C GLU A 680 27.73 -17.31 -6.42
N ALA A 681 26.50 -17.22 -5.91
CA ALA A 681 26.22 -16.72 -4.57
C ALA A 681 26.88 -17.56 -3.46
N ILE A 682 26.90 -18.89 -3.61
CA ILE A 682 27.59 -19.79 -2.67
C ILE A 682 29.10 -19.55 -2.70
N SER A 683 29.68 -19.40 -3.90
CA SER A 683 31.12 -19.12 -4.05
C SER A 683 31.49 -17.80 -3.39
N THR A 684 30.76 -16.73 -3.71
CA THR A 684 30.96 -15.40 -3.13
C THR A 684 30.78 -15.41 -1.61
N GLN A 685 29.72 -16.06 -1.11
CA GLN A 685 29.48 -16.14 0.33
C GLN A 685 30.57 -16.94 1.07
N SER A 686 31.11 -17.99 0.43
CA SER A 686 32.20 -18.79 1.00
C SER A 686 33.50 -17.97 1.08
N SER A 687 33.83 -17.21 0.03
CA SER A 687 34.96 -16.27 0.05
C SER A 687 34.80 -15.24 1.17
N ARG A 688 33.61 -14.65 1.33
CA ARG A 688 33.33 -13.65 2.39
C ARG A 688 33.53 -14.23 3.79
N VAL A 689 33.07 -15.46 4.04
CA VAL A 689 33.29 -16.15 5.32
C VAL A 689 34.78 -16.38 5.56
N ASP A 690 35.51 -16.82 4.53
CA ASP A 690 36.96 -17.04 4.63
C ASP A 690 37.72 -15.75 4.91
N ASP A 691 37.38 -14.65 4.22
CA ASP A 691 37.97 -13.33 4.41
C ASP A 691 37.70 -12.79 5.82
N ALA A 692 36.44 -12.88 6.28
CA ALA A 692 36.05 -12.42 7.62
C ALA A 692 36.82 -13.16 8.73
N VAL A 693 37.05 -14.47 8.58
CA VAL A 693 37.79 -15.28 9.55
C VAL A 693 39.31 -15.06 9.44
N THR A 694 39.84 -14.83 8.24
CA THR A 694 41.29 -14.70 7.99
C THR A 694 41.82 -13.33 8.39
N ASN A 695 41.08 -12.27 8.07
CA ASN A 695 41.51 -10.88 8.23
C ASN A 695 41.27 -10.32 9.64
N GLN A 696 40.60 -11.07 10.51
CA GLN A 696 40.38 -10.65 11.90
C GLN A 696 41.60 -10.97 12.80
N SER A 697 41.83 -10.11 13.79
CA SER A 697 42.97 -10.18 14.71
C SER A 697 42.65 -10.85 16.07
N LEU A 698 41.39 -11.20 16.31
CA LEU A 698 40.86 -11.76 17.55
C LEU A 698 41.17 -13.27 17.70
N ILE A 699 41.17 -14.01 16.60
CA ILE A 699 41.51 -15.43 16.52
C ILE A 699 42.89 -15.55 15.87
N ARG A 700 43.91 -15.78 16.71
CA ARG A 700 45.31 -15.90 16.30
C ARG A 700 45.72 -17.34 15.98
N ASN A 701 44.96 -18.32 16.43
CA ASN A 701 45.23 -19.74 16.23
C ASN A 701 44.60 -20.23 14.91
N GLU A 702 45.41 -20.81 14.02
CA GLU A 702 44.94 -21.38 12.74
C GLU A 702 43.98 -22.55 12.92
N GLU A 703 44.12 -23.35 13.99
CA GLU A 703 43.16 -24.42 14.30
C GLU A 703 41.78 -23.85 14.63
N ALA A 704 41.75 -22.74 15.38
CA ALA A 704 40.51 -22.05 15.71
C ALA A 704 39.90 -21.39 14.46
N ARG A 705 40.72 -20.77 13.60
CA ARG A 705 40.27 -20.23 12.29
C ARG A 705 39.64 -21.32 11.43
N ARG A 706 40.26 -22.50 11.33
CA ARG A 706 39.71 -23.66 10.61
C ARG A 706 38.37 -24.11 11.19
N LYS A 707 38.23 -24.14 12.52
CA LYS A 707 36.95 -24.45 13.18
C LYS A 707 35.86 -23.43 12.83
N PHE A 708 36.17 -22.14 12.84
CA PHE A 708 35.20 -21.09 12.47
C PHE A 708 34.83 -21.10 10.98
N ARG A 709 35.77 -21.45 10.08
CA ARG A 709 35.47 -21.64 8.66
C ARG A 709 34.54 -22.84 8.41
N GLY A 710 34.69 -23.92 9.17
CA GLY A 710 33.92 -25.16 8.97
C GLY A 710 32.63 -25.30 9.78
N CYS A 711 32.36 -24.43 10.75
CA CYS A 711 31.24 -24.61 11.66
C CYS A 711 29.92 -24.02 11.14
N SER A 712 28.81 -24.47 11.75
CA SER A 712 27.46 -23.96 11.49
C SER A 712 27.20 -22.65 12.23
N SER A 713 26.22 -21.88 11.76
CA SER A 713 25.71 -20.67 12.41
C SER A 713 25.35 -20.93 13.88
N ARG A 714 24.70 -22.07 14.16
CA ARG A 714 24.36 -22.49 15.53
C ARG A 714 25.60 -22.70 16.41
N ALA A 715 26.66 -23.29 15.86
CA ALA A 715 27.90 -23.49 16.61
C ALA A 715 28.60 -22.16 16.92
N VAL A 716 28.54 -21.18 16.01
CA VAL A 716 29.02 -19.81 16.26
C VAL A 716 28.20 -19.14 17.37
N MET A 717 26.87 -19.26 17.35
CA MET A 717 26.00 -18.71 18.40
C MET A 717 26.27 -19.34 19.78
N GLN A 718 26.56 -20.64 19.84
CA GLN A 718 26.96 -21.30 21.09
C GLN A 718 28.32 -20.78 21.63
N ALA A 719 29.22 -20.33 20.76
CA ALA A 719 30.47 -19.69 21.19
C ALA A 719 30.22 -18.31 21.83
N ILE A 720 29.20 -17.56 21.37
CA ILE A 720 28.76 -16.30 21.99
C ILE A 720 28.24 -16.57 23.41
N GLU A 721 27.36 -17.56 23.60
CA GLU A 721 26.78 -17.92 24.91
C GLU A 721 27.88 -18.27 25.94
N LYS A 722 28.92 -18.96 25.50
CA LYS A 722 30.08 -19.31 26.34
C LYS A 722 30.95 -18.09 26.68
N SER A 723 30.95 -17.06 25.84
CA SER A 723 31.78 -15.86 25.96
C SER A 723 31.17 -14.77 26.86
N HIS A 724 29.87 -14.82 27.14
CA HIS A 724 29.18 -13.91 28.07
C HIS A 724 29.65 -13.97 29.54
N ARG A 725 30.63 -14.83 29.87
CA ARG A 725 31.15 -15.00 31.24
C ARG A 725 32.20 -13.95 31.64
N GLY A 726 32.66 -13.08 30.73
CA GLY A 726 33.60 -11.99 31.03
C GLY A 726 33.22 -10.67 30.34
N LYS A 727 33.03 -9.59 31.11
CA LYS A 727 32.78 -8.23 30.58
C LYS A 727 34.09 -7.50 30.28
N SER A 728 34.75 -7.85 29.18
CA SER A 728 35.90 -7.09 28.68
C SER A 728 35.62 -6.50 27.29
N PRO A 729 36.22 -5.34 26.92
CA PRO A 729 36.07 -4.75 25.59
C PRO A 729 36.48 -5.70 24.44
N GLN A 730 37.41 -6.62 24.70
CA GLN A 730 37.81 -7.65 23.75
C GLN A 730 36.74 -8.74 23.59
N SER A 731 36.01 -9.06 24.66
CA SER A 731 34.87 -9.99 24.62
C SER A 731 33.71 -9.38 23.84
N GLU A 732 33.45 -8.08 23.99
CA GLU A 732 32.42 -7.36 23.20
C GLU A 732 32.74 -7.36 21.70
N ARG A 733 33.99 -7.07 21.32
CA ARG A 733 34.45 -7.16 19.92
C ARG A 733 34.35 -8.58 19.36
N PHE A 734 34.66 -9.57 20.17
CA PHE A 734 34.54 -10.98 19.77
C PHE A 734 33.07 -11.41 19.60
N ILE A 735 32.18 -10.94 20.47
CA ILE A 735 30.74 -11.18 20.33
C ILE A 735 30.21 -10.54 19.05
N ALA A 736 30.55 -9.28 18.76
CA ALA A 736 30.15 -8.61 17.53
C ALA A 736 30.62 -9.37 16.27
N PHE A 737 31.90 -9.75 16.24
CA PHE A 737 32.45 -10.61 15.18
C PHE A 737 31.67 -11.93 15.03
N CYS A 738 31.38 -12.62 16.14
CA CYS A 738 30.64 -13.87 16.10
C CYS A 738 29.19 -13.68 15.63
N GLN A 739 28.54 -12.55 15.95
CA GLN A 739 27.19 -12.24 15.48
C GLN A 739 27.17 -12.03 13.95
N GLU A 740 28.13 -11.27 13.42
CA GLU A 740 28.30 -11.08 11.99
C GLU A 740 28.59 -12.40 11.28
N LEU A 741 29.55 -13.18 11.79
CA LEU A 741 29.89 -14.49 11.25
C LEU A 741 28.70 -15.46 11.29
N ALA A 742 27.91 -15.46 12.38
CA ALA A 742 26.73 -16.31 12.49
C ALA A 742 25.68 -15.95 11.43
N ALA A 743 25.48 -14.67 11.12
CA ALA A 743 24.60 -14.21 10.04
C ALA A 743 25.11 -14.64 8.66
N MET A 744 26.42 -14.50 8.41
CA MET A 744 27.04 -14.96 7.16
C MET A 744 26.93 -16.48 6.99
N LYS A 745 27.11 -17.25 8.07
CA LYS A 745 26.95 -18.70 8.09
C LYS A 745 25.51 -19.13 7.86
N LEU A 746 24.54 -18.45 8.48
CA LEU A 746 23.13 -18.74 8.27
C LEU A 746 22.73 -18.54 6.80
N ARG A 747 23.25 -17.47 6.17
CA ARG A 747 23.06 -17.25 4.73
C ARG A 747 23.73 -18.35 3.89
N GLN A 748 24.95 -18.76 4.23
CA GLN A 748 25.67 -19.84 3.54
C GLN A 748 24.89 -21.16 3.59
N GLU A 749 24.41 -21.56 4.77
CA GLU A 749 23.60 -22.77 4.98
C GLU A 749 22.30 -22.72 4.17
N ARG A 750 21.63 -21.56 4.15
CA ARG A 750 20.41 -21.36 3.35
C ARG A 750 20.67 -21.51 1.85
N LEU A 751 21.73 -20.88 1.33
CA LEU A 751 22.08 -20.98 -0.09
C LEU A 751 22.43 -22.42 -0.48
N GLN A 752 23.16 -23.14 0.36
CA GLN A 752 23.48 -24.56 0.16
C GLN A 752 22.21 -25.41 0.10
N HIS A 753 21.29 -25.24 1.05
CA HIS A 753 20.01 -25.95 1.06
C HIS A 753 19.17 -25.68 -0.20
N LEU A 754 19.08 -24.42 -0.64
CA LEU A 754 18.39 -24.07 -1.88
C LEU A 754 19.07 -24.72 -3.09
N ASN A 755 20.40 -24.69 -3.17
CA ASN A 755 21.14 -25.30 -4.25
C ASN A 755 20.92 -26.83 -4.32
N GLU A 756 20.99 -27.53 -3.19
CA GLU A 756 20.66 -28.97 -3.11
C GLU A 756 19.24 -29.24 -3.59
N THR A 757 18.28 -28.39 -3.19
CA THR A 757 16.88 -28.48 -3.63
C THR A 757 16.77 -28.37 -5.14
N PHE A 758 17.38 -27.35 -5.76
CA PHE A 758 17.26 -27.14 -7.21
C PHE A 758 18.13 -28.07 -8.07
N LEU A 759 19.19 -28.67 -7.51
CA LEU A 759 19.99 -29.71 -8.17
C LEU A 759 19.23 -31.01 -8.38
N SER A 760 18.18 -31.27 -7.62
CA SER A 760 17.32 -32.46 -7.79
C SER A 760 16.54 -32.49 -9.12
N GLN A 761 16.53 -31.38 -9.89
CA GLN A 761 15.86 -31.25 -11.18
C GLN A 761 14.40 -31.72 -11.20
N LEU A 762 13.69 -31.54 -10.07
CA LEU A 762 12.27 -31.82 -9.99
C LEU A 762 11.47 -30.85 -10.87
N PRO A 763 10.34 -31.28 -11.44
CA PRO A 763 9.47 -30.39 -12.21
C PRO A 763 8.70 -29.40 -11.33
N ARG A 764 8.67 -29.62 -10.01
CA ARG A 764 7.82 -28.90 -9.07
C ARG A 764 8.51 -28.69 -7.74
N TYR A 765 8.31 -27.50 -7.17
CA TYR A 765 8.99 -27.07 -5.95
C TYR A 765 8.01 -26.44 -4.95
N PRO A 766 8.28 -26.57 -3.64
CA PRO A 766 7.58 -25.78 -2.63
C PRO A 766 7.74 -24.28 -2.92
N VAL A 767 6.64 -23.54 -2.83
CA VAL A 767 6.65 -22.08 -3.08
C VAL A 767 7.57 -21.36 -2.10
N LYS A 768 7.72 -21.88 -0.88
CA LYS A 768 8.70 -21.37 0.10
C LYS A 768 10.11 -21.26 -0.50
N ASP A 769 10.60 -22.33 -1.11
CA ASP A 769 12.00 -22.41 -1.57
C ASP A 769 12.20 -21.59 -2.86
N LEU A 770 11.18 -21.55 -3.73
CA LEU A 770 11.13 -20.65 -4.88
C LEU A 770 11.21 -19.18 -4.44
N LEU A 771 10.35 -18.75 -3.51
CA LEU A 771 10.36 -17.38 -3.01
C LEU A 771 11.69 -17.01 -2.36
N GLU A 772 12.28 -17.91 -1.57
CA GLU A 772 13.58 -17.69 -0.92
C GLU A 772 14.70 -17.48 -1.96
N ALA A 773 14.79 -18.34 -2.98
CA ALA A 773 15.80 -18.20 -4.03
C ALA A 773 15.58 -16.97 -4.91
N MET A 774 14.33 -16.69 -5.31
CA MET A 774 13.99 -15.51 -6.09
C MET A 774 14.30 -14.22 -5.31
N PHE A 775 13.97 -14.16 -4.02
CA PHE A 775 14.23 -12.98 -3.19
C PHE A 775 15.72 -12.79 -2.95
N GLU A 776 16.49 -13.84 -2.67
CA GLU A 776 17.95 -13.72 -2.53
C GLU A 776 18.60 -13.20 -3.80
N ARG A 777 18.15 -13.66 -4.99
CA ARG A 777 18.62 -13.13 -6.28
C ARG A 777 18.33 -11.64 -6.41
N VAL A 778 17.06 -11.25 -6.27
CA VAL A 778 16.62 -9.85 -6.39
C VAL A 778 17.37 -8.95 -5.41
N ALA A 779 17.45 -9.34 -4.15
CA ALA A 779 18.08 -8.54 -3.10
C ALA A 779 19.61 -8.43 -3.28
N THR A 780 20.26 -9.44 -3.87
CA THR A 780 21.69 -9.38 -4.18
C THR A 780 21.96 -8.42 -5.34
N VAL A 781 21.17 -8.52 -6.42
CA VAL A 781 21.34 -7.67 -7.61
C VAL A 781 21.00 -6.20 -7.33
N MET A 782 19.89 -5.96 -6.63
CA MET A 782 19.35 -4.59 -6.47
C MET A 782 19.75 -3.93 -5.13
N GLY A 783 20.02 -4.74 -4.10
CA GLY A 783 20.44 -4.24 -2.80
C GLY A 783 21.93 -3.98 -2.68
N GLY A 784 22.74 -4.54 -3.57
CA GLY A 784 24.19 -4.61 -3.39
C GLY A 784 24.58 -5.58 -2.27
N ASP A 785 25.87 -5.72 -2.00
CA ASP A 785 26.40 -6.50 -0.87
C ASP A 785 26.08 -5.80 0.46
N MET A 786 24.81 -5.84 0.87
CA MET A 786 24.43 -5.27 2.17
C MET A 786 25.00 -6.12 3.31
N GLU A 787 25.90 -5.51 4.07
CA GLU A 787 26.19 -5.89 5.44
C GLU A 787 25.00 -5.53 6.34
N PRO A 788 24.64 -6.36 7.33
CA PRO A 788 23.92 -5.85 8.48
C PRO A 788 24.86 -4.88 9.21
N LEU A 789 24.59 -3.58 9.15
CA LEU A 789 25.26 -2.61 10.01
C LEU A 789 25.08 -3.04 11.47
N PRO A 790 26.14 -3.07 12.28
CA PRO A 790 26.00 -3.16 13.72
C PRO A 790 25.16 -1.97 14.20
N ASP A 791 24.19 -2.21 15.08
CA ASP A 791 23.61 -1.13 15.85
C ASP A 791 24.76 -0.43 16.58
N THR A 792 24.91 0.88 16.33
CA THR A 792 25.86 1.86 16.89
C THR A 792 27.22 2.04 16.17
N ALA A 793 27.36 3.14 15.42
CA ALA A 793 28.20 4.29 15.80
C ALA A 793 28.20 5.34 14.68
N VAL A 794 27.78 6.56 15.02
CA VAL A 794 28.05 7.75 14.20
C VAL A 794 29.55 8.03 14.29
N THR A 795 30.29 7.75 13.23
CA THR A 795 31.66 8.26 13.05
C THR A 795 31.68 9.28 11.93
N THR A 796 31.91 10.53 12.33
CA THR A 796 32.33 11.65 11.49
C THR A 796 33.60 11.28 10.72
N VAL A 797 33.61 11.53 9.41
CA VAL A 797 34.83 11.52 8.58
C VAL A 797 34.97 12.90 7.94
N PRO A 798 36.22 13.43 7.82
CA PRO A 798 36.51 14.85 7.65
C PRO A 798 36.30 15.35 6.22
N ASP A 799 36.06 16.65 6.11
CA ASP A 799 36.08 17.41 4.86
C ASP A 799 37.42 17.21 4.14
N THR A 800 37.37 16.67 2.92
CA THR A 800 38.41 16.88 1.91
C THR A 800 37.78 17.50 0.67
N GLU A 801 38.30 18.68 0.33
CA GLU A 801 37.86 19.55 -0.75
C GLU A 801 38.12 18.95 -2.14
N GLY A 802 37.16 19.14 -3.05
CA GLY A 802 37.47 19.66 -4.38
C GLY A 802 37.33 18.72 -5.57
N GLU A 803 36.11 18.59 -6.10
CA GLU A 803 35.86 18.60 -7.56
C GLU A 803 34.50 19.29 -7.85
N PRO A 804 34.36 20.07 -8.94
CA PRO A 804 33.18 20.90 -9.15
C PRO A 804 31.97 20.06 -9.59
N ALA A 805 30.91 20.10 -8.77
CA ALA A 805 29.60 19.54 -9.07
C ALA A 805 29.08 20.03 -10.43
N MET A 806 28.85 19.08 -11.35
CA MET A 806 28.36 19.34 -12.70
C MET A 806 26.90 19.82 -12.64
N LYS A 807 26.64 21.03 -13.14
CA LYS A 807 25.29 21.61 -13.22
C LYS A 807 24.42 20.79 -14.19
N MET A 808 23.35 20.19 -13.68
CA MET A 808 22.29 19.56 -14.47
C MET A 808 21.48 20.60 -15.25
N ASP A 809 21.18 20.27 -16.51
CA ASP A 809 20.24 21.00 -17.38
C ASP A 809 18.77 20.78 -16.92
N LYS A 810 17.93 21.79 -17.13
CA LYS A 810 16.52 21.84 -16.69
C LYS A 810 15.62 20.81 -17.37
N SER A 811 16.03 20.25 -18.50
CA SER A 811 15.22 19.36 -19.35
C SER A 811 15.04 17.93 -18.82
N THR A 812 15.88 17.47 -17.88
CA THR A 812 16.00 16.02 -17.57
C THR A 812 15.05 15.51 -16.46
N LEU A 813 14.28 16.37 -15.79
CA LEU A 813 13.46 15.98 -14.61
C LEU A 813 12.00 16.49 -14.62
N GLU A 814 11.51 17.05 -15.72
CA GLU A 814 10.10 17.49 -15.85
C GLU A 814 9.08 16.34 -15.95
N PHE A 815 9.52 15.08 -15.96
CA PHE A 815 8.62 13.91 -16.01
C PHE A 815 8.32 13.26 -14.65
N THR A 816 8.48 13.99 -13.54
CA THR A 816 7.99 13.56 -12.23
C THR A 816 6.66 14.25 -11.91
N HIS A 817 5.55 13.51 -11.97
CA HIS A 817 4.26 14.03 -11.51
C HIS A 817 4.26 14.18 -9.99
N SER A 818 4.56 15.38 -9.50
CA SER A 818 3.97 15.93 -8.27
C SER A 818 4.30 17.41 -8.08
N THR A 819 3.34 18.24 -8.52
CA THR A 819 2.83 19.47 -7.91
C THR A 819 3.78 20.30 -7.04
N GLU A 820 4.18 21.45 -7.57
CA GLU A 820 4.28 22.66 -6.76
C GLU A 820 2.87 23.02 -6.28
N SER A 821 2.65 23.03 -4.97
CA SER A 821 1.53 23.71 -4.33
C SER A 821 2.12 24.60 -3.25
N GLY A 822 2.00 25.92 -3.45
CA GLY A 822 2.29 26.95 -2.44
C GLY A 822 1.20 27.10 -1.40
#